data_AF-A0A0S8GPN7-F1
#
_entry.id   AF-A0A0S8GPN7-F1
#
_cell.length_a   1.000
_cell.length_b   1.000
_cell.length_c   1.000
_cell.angle_alpha   90.00
_cell.angle_beta   90.00
_cell.angle_gamma   90.00
#
_symmetry.space_group_name_H-M   'P 1'
#
loop_
_entity.id
_entity.type
_entity.pdbx_description
1 polymer ?
#
loop_
_entity_poly.entity_id
_entity_poly.type
_entity_poly.pdbx_seq_one_letter_code
_entity_poly.pdbx_strand_id
1 'polypeptide(L)'
;MRTLAALTTIVLFSTLGCAPEDKTFVGEQGGALTIGTTDIPAVLSPLAPSAFGSNDVLDLLFVSLYRYDPQTDEMQPELAASWEFSEDLTSITYYLRDDVTWWDGMPVTAEDVYYTYSMMIDPATQYPDIARLRFIDTVEVLGTHTIRVSFDRVYADVLTDSDIMPVPRHIHEQSPETFGQEPVGNGPYRIEEWVPGSRLVLAANDTYYRGRPPLDEVEIRYYLDATAMLNAFAQGQLDVVLNITPTAARRLSTDENAVVDQRPGNTYTYVGWNLRHEHLADPEIRRALSLAINTRSLLDSIFNGMGTISNGPLPPSSWGHSPDVTALNYDVDAARAILKSKDFKDRNRNGILDKNGRDFVLNIITNSESSDRVALLNAIARDLGELGIYVRARTLRTDAFIRSIMNRDFDGFVMGWSVGEKIDPTVYWYSDEKKGIYNFVSYKNEMVDSLIDQGVAMLNRKKAKDVWHAFQKIVYEDLPYTFLVVPDAISAARRHVKGIEQGLALSSAYTYWISESEREVVTSVPPTVVEEIDTTLVSPLSEELEADTGLESELEILPIVRPEDVLEAAARRETTTVAPILPESVTVMTPPPRPSITTRATPVKRVTPKYPDAARTIGASGRVVIRVLVGVDGRVKETAVLSSFGNPACEAAALAAAEQWEFNPATKDGEPFEQKATIPFDFRPERESNQ
;
A
#
# COMPACT_ATOMS: atom_id res chain seq x y z
N MET A 1 50.73 -22.37 -65.63
CA MET A 1 50.02 -21.52 -64.64
C MET A 1 48.72 -22.19 -64.27
N ARG A 2 48.70 -22.85 -63.10
CA ARG A 2 47.56 -23.52 -62.47
C ARG A 2 47.72 -23.32 -60.96
N THR A 3 46.65 -22.82 -60.33
CA THR A 3 46.13 -23.11 -58.97
C THR A 3 47.10 -23.41 -57.83
N LEU A 4 46.92 -22.72 -56.69
CA LEU A 4 46.50 -23.38 -55.44
C LEU A 4 45.84 -22.39 -54.47
N ALA A 5 44.75 -22.85 -53.87
CA ALA A 5 43.96 -22.20 -52.83
C ALA A 5 44.59 -22.38 -51.44
N ALA A 6 44.40 -21.43 -50.54
CA ALA A 6 44.69 -21.56 -49.11
C ALA A 6 43.41 -21.36 -48.31
N LEU A 7 42.93 -22.46 -47.72
CA LEU A 7 41.89 -22.50 -46.68
C LEU A 7 42.39 -21.75 -45.43
N THR A 8 41.61 -20.81 -44.91
CA THR A 8 41.79 -20.27 -43.56
C THR A 8 40.63 -20.75 -42.71
N THR A 9 40.90 -21.73 -41.85
CA THR A 9 39.95 -22.28 -40.87
C THR A 9 39.79 -21.28 -39.73
N ILE A 10 38.62 -20.64 -39.63
CA ILE A 10 38.23 -19.88 -38.44
C ILE A 10 37.66 -20.90 -37.45
N VAL A 11 38.41 -21.15 -36.38
CA VAL A 11 37.96 -21.91 -35.20
C VAL A 11 36.98 -21.02 -34.44
N LEU A 12 35.70 -21.36 -34.50
CA LEU A 12 34.66 -20.75 -33.68
C LEU A 12 34.84 -21.26 -32.24
N PHE A 13 35.38 -20.42 -31.36
CA PHE A 13 35.31 -20.65 -29.91
C PHE A 13 33.86 -20.47 -29.48
N SER A 14 33.13 -21.56 -29.33
CA SER A 14 31.83 -21.58 -28.65
C SER A 14 32.06 -21.39 -27.16
N THR A 15 32.11 -20.14 -26.71
CA THR A 15 31.89 -19.82 -25.30
C THR A 15 30.41 -20.09 -25.02
N LEU A 16 30.13 -21.26 -24.44
CA LEU A 16 28.93 -21.44 -23.62
C LEU A 16 29.03 -20.43 -22.48
N GLY A 17 28.47 -19.24 -22.70
CA GLY A 17 28.18 -18.32 -21.63
C GLY A 17 27.06 -18.94 -20.81
N CYS A 18 27.39 -19.54 -19.66
CA CYS A 18 26.47 -19.56 -18.54
C CYS A 18 25.95 -18.13 -18.38
N ALA A 19 24.64 -17.93 -18.55
CA ALA A 19 24.01 -16.75 -18.01
C ALA A 19 24.41 -16.69 -16.51
N PRO A 20 24.86 -15.54 -16.00
CA PRO A 20 25.14 -15.43 -14.57
C PRO A 20 23.86 -15.79 -13.81
N GLU A 21 23.95 -16.72 -12.86
CA GLU A 21 22.97 -16.78 -11.78
C GLU A 21 22.96 -15.39 -11.14
N ASP A 22 21.84 -14.67 -11.24
CA ASP A 22 21.59 -13.50 -10.42
C ASP A 22 21.46 -13.97 -8.96
N LYS A 23 22.59 -14.29 -8.31
CA LYS A 23 22.64 -14.46 -6.87
C LYS A 23 22.45 -13.07 -6.26
N THR A 24 21.20 -12.78 -5.89
CA THR A 24 20.80 -11.43 -5.46
C THR A 24 21.16 -11.10 -4.01
N PHE A 25 21.54 -12.10 -3.21
CA PHE A 25 21.84 -11.91 -1.78
C PHE A 25 23.34 -11.74 -1.53
N VAL A 26 23.66 -10.74 -0.70
CA VAL A 26 25.00 -10.44 -0.22
C VAL A 26 25.08 -10.81 1.26
N GLY A 27 26.22 -11.31 1.71
CA GLY A 27 26.46 -11.63 3.13
C GLY A 27 26.88 -13.08 3.36
N GLU A 28 27.42 -13.33 4.55
CA GLU A 28 27.80 -14.68 4.97
C GLU A 28 26.54 -15.50 5.31
N GLN A 29 26.52 -16.75 4.87
CA GLN A 29 25.40 -17.66 5.10
C GLN A 29 25.44 -18.24 6.52
N GLY A 30 24.29 -18.35 7.15
CA GLY A 30 24.09 -18.99 8.44
C GLY A 30 23.68 -18.05 9.57
N GLY A 31 23.26 -18.63 10.70
CA GLY A 31 22.88 -17.91 11.90
C GLY A 31 21.39 -17.57 11.98
N ALA A 32 20.97 -17.03 13.11
CA ALA A 32 19.59 -16.66 13.38
C ALA A 32 19.49 -15.15 13.66
N LEU A 33 18.34 -14.57 13.32
CA LEU A 33 18.01 -13.17 13.63
C LEU A 33 16.72 -13.14 14.45
N THR A 34 16.73 -12.44 15.58
CA THR A 34 15.51 -12.22 16.38
C THR A 34 15.00 -10.77 16.24
N ILE A 35 13.77 -10.62 15.76
CA ILE A 35 13.09 -9.33 15.56
C ILE A 35 11.97 -9.18 16.59
N GLY A 36 11.94 -8.06 17.31
CA GLY A 36 10.79 -7.67 18.14
C GLY A 36 9.90 -6.67 17.43
N THR A 37 8.58 -6.88 17.51
CA THR A 37 7.58 -5.92 17.03
C THR A 37 6.34 -5.91 17.91
N THR A 38 5.59 -4.80 17.89
CA THR A 38 4.25 -4.69 18.49
C THR A 38 3.14 -4.97 17.49
N ASP A 39 3.47 -5.13 16.21
CA ASP A 39 2.50 -5.40 15.15
C ASP A 39 2.24 -6.90 15.06
N ILE A 40 1.08 -7.32 15.54
CA ILE A 40 0.70 -8.73 15.64
C ILE A 40 -0.23 -9.08 14.49
N PRO A 41 0.17 -9.98 13.57
CA PRO A 41 -0.73 -10.45 12.51
C PRO A 41 -1.81 -11.34 13.12
N ALA A 42 -3.07 -11.10 12.75
CA ALA A 42 -4.18 -11.98 13.13
C ALA A 42 -4.24 -13.25 12.26
N VAL A 43 -3.78 -13.13 11.01
CA VAL A 43 -3.84 -14.15 9.96
C VAL A 43 -2.68 -13.95 8.99
N LEU A 44 -2.08 -15.05 8.54
CA LEU A 44 -0.98 -15.08 7.57
C LEU A 44 -1.49 -15.47 6.18
N SER A 45 -2.35 -14.65 5.58
CA SER A 45 -2.92 -14.91 4.25
C SER A 45 -2.94 -13.65 3.36
N PRO A 46 -2.52 -13.74 2.09
CA PRO A 46 -2.72 -12.69 1.08
C PRO A 46 -4.18 -12.27 0.88
N LEU A 47 -5.14 -13.14 1.19
CA LEU A 47 -6.58 -12.87 1.04
C LEU A 47 -7.22 -12.19 2.25
N ALA A 48 -6.47 -11.99 3.33
CA ALA A 48 -6.93 -11.30 4.53
C ALA A 48 -5.91 -10.26 5.02
N PRO A 49 -5.53 -9.27 4.19
CA PRO A 49 -4.69 -8.17 4.65
C PRO A 49 -5.39 -7.42 5.79
N SER A 50 -4.62 -6.89 6.74
CA SER A 50 -5.21 -6.12 7.84
C SER A 50 -5.76 -4.79 7.32
N ALA A 51 -7.04 -4.52 7.59
CA ALA A 51 -7.66 -3.22 7.28
C ALA A 51 -7.05 -2.05 8.08
N PHE A 52 -6.25 -2.33 9.11
CA PHE A 52 -5.78 -1.36 10.10
C PHE A 52 -4.27 -1.39 10.34
N GLY A 53 -3.50 -2.12 9.53
CA GLY A 53 -2.05 -2.22 9.65
C GLY A 53 -1.42 -2.97 8.47
N SER A 54 -0.11 -2.83 8.29
CA SER A 54 0.62 -3.61 7.30
C SER A 54 0.77 -5.07 7.76
N ASN A 55 0.72 -6.01 6.82
CA ASN A 55 0.99 -7.42 7.08
C ASN A 55 2.38 -7.75 6.50
N ASP A 56 3.41 -6.97 6.88
CA ASP A 56 4.75 -6.96 6.27
C ASP A 56 5.46 -8.32 6.32
N VAL A 57 5.02 -9.20 7.22
CA VAL A 57 5.48 -10.59 7.28
C VAL A 57 5.15 -11.37 6.00
N LEU A 58 4.08 -11.02 5.28
CA LEU A 58 3.70 -11.70 4.04
C LEU A 58 4.78 -11.59 2.97
N ASP A 59 5.56 -10.52 2.93
CA ASP A 59 6.69 -10.37 2.00
C ASP A 59 7.84 -11.36 2.28
N LEU A 60 7.88 -11.96 3.47
CA LEU A 60 8.82 -13.05 3.80
C LEU A 60 8.27 -14.42 3.42
N LEU A 61 6.94 -14.55 3.28
CA LEU A 61 6.25 -15.83 3.08
C LEU A 61 5.81 -16.03 1.62
N PHE A 62 5.47 -14.95 0.92
CA PHE A 62 4.86 -14.97 -0.41
C PHE A 62 5.61 -14.05 -1.38
N VAL A 63 5.34 -14.24 -2.67
CA VAL A 63 5.97 -13.49 -3.76
C VAL A 63 4.88 -12.81 -4.60
N SER A 64 4.97 -11.48 -4.71
CA SER A 64 4.10 -10.66 -5.57
C SER A 64 4.50 -10.70 -7.05
N LEU A 65 3.67 -10.17 -7.95
CA LEU A 65 3.97 -10.16 -9.39
C LEU A 65 5.21 -9.31 -9.69
N TYR A 66 5.37 -8.20 -8.98
CA TYR A 66 6.56 -7.38 -9.01
C TYR A 66 6.99 -7.01 -7.59
N ARG A 67 8.15 -6.35 -7.48
CA ARG A 67 8.65 -5.75 -6.25
C ARG A 67 9.07 -4.31 -6.51
N TYR A 68 9.13 -3.48 -5.49
CA TYR A 68 9.80 -2.18 -5.61
C TYR A 68 11.29 -2.33 -5.34
N ASP A 69 12.11 -1.64 -6.13
CA ASP A 69 13.52 -1.45 -5.80
C ASP A 69 13.60 -0.49 -4.60
N PRO A 70 14.15 -0.93 -3.47
CA PRO A 70 14.18 -0.13 -2.25
C PRO A 70 15.13 1.08 -2.30
N GLN A 71 16.01 1.19 -3.31
CA GLN A 71 16.86 2.36 -3.52
C GLN A 71 16.24 3.36 -4.51
N THR A 72 15.67 2.87 -5.61
CA THR A 72 15.14 3.73 -6.69
C THR A 72 13.64 3.94 -6.63
N ASP A 73 12.92 3.15 -5.83
CA ASP A 73 11.46 3.07 -5.79
C ASP A 73 10.85 2.65 -7.14
N GLU A 74 11.66 2.05 -8.01
CA GLU A 74 11.22 1.57 -9.32
C GLU A 74 10.66 0.15 -9.22
N MET A 75 9.55 -0.13 -9.90
CA MET A 75 9.01 -1.48 -10.00
C MET A 75 9.97 -2.40 -10.79
N GLN A 76 10.26 -3.57 -10.22
CA GLN A 76 11.13 -4.60 -10.76
C GLN A 76 10.39 -5.94 -10.89
N PRO A 77 10.73 -6.78 -11.89
CA PRO A 77 10.26 -8.15 -11.96
C PRO A 77 10.44 -8.93 -10.65
N GLU A 78 9.43 -9.70 -10.28
CA GLU A 78 9.48 -10.68 -9.19
C GLU A 78 8.84 -11.99 -9.71
N LEU A 79 7.60 -12.37 -9.33
CA LEU A 79 6.94 -13.56 -9.90
C LEU A 79 6.64 -13.41 -11.40
N ALA A 80 6.29 -12.20 -11.85
CA ALA A 80 6.25 -11.87 -13.27
C ALA A 80 7.67 -11.56 -13.76
N ALA A 81 8.20 -12.42 -14.62
CA ALA A 81 9.50 -12.21 -15.27
C ALA A 81 9.49 -10.97 -16.17
N SER A 82 8.33 -10.67 -16.77
CA SER A 82 8.09 -9.45 -17.56
C SER A 82 6.59 -9.20 -17.73
N TRP A 83 6.24 -8.02 -18.24
CA TRP A 83 4.87 -7.69 -18.62
C TRP A 83 4.81 -6.79 -19.86
N GLU A 84 3.68 -6.84 -20.56
CA GLU A 84 3.41 -6.03 -21.74
C GLU A 84 2.03 -5.37 -21.67
N PHE A 85 2.00 -4.06 -21.87
CA PHE A 85 0.76 -3.29 -22.01
C PHE A 85 0.18 -3.45 -23.42
N SER A 86 -1.14 -3.52 -23.54
CA SER A 86 -1.81 -3.45 -24.84
C SER A 86 -1.64 -2.08 -25.52
N GLU A 87 -1.84 -2.02 -26.84
CA GLU A 87 -1.71 -0.77 -27.63
C GLU A 87 -2.59 0.37 -27.09
N ASP A 88 -3.76 0.03 -26.55
CA ASP A 88 -4.76 0.96 -26.01
C ASP A 88 -4.62 1.19 -24.49
N LEU A 89 -3.64 0.56 -23.83
CA LEU A 89 -3.36 0.65 -22.40
C LEU A 89 -4.50 0.17 -21.50
N THR A 90 -5.43 -0.64 -22.01
CA THR A 90 -6.55 -1.20 -21.25
C THR A 90 -6.28 -2.62 -20.76
N SER A 91 -5.11 -3.19 -21.03
CA SER A 91 -4.71 -4.49 -20.46
C SER A 91 -3.20 -4.61 -20.27
N ILE A 92 -2.82 -5.46 -19.32
CA ILE A 92 -1.45 -5.89 -19.06
C ILE A 92 -1.41 -7.40 -19.19
N THR A 93 -0.48 -7.92 -19.99
CA THR A 93 -0.17 -9.36 -20.03
C THR A 93 1.11 -9.61 -19.25
N TYR A 94 1.01 -10.39 -18.18
CA TYR A 94 2.13 -10.83 -17.35
C TYR A 94 2.65 -12.18 -17.86
N TYR A 95 3.98 -12.28 -17.96
CA TYR A 95 4.70 -13.52 -18.23
C TYR A 95 5.38 -13.96 -16.94
N LEU A 96 4.84 -15.01 -16.32
CA LEU A 96 5.33 -15.54 -15.05
C LEU A 96 6.60 -16.35 -15.25
N ARG A 97 7.40 -16.41 -14.19
CA ARG A 97 8.56 -17.30 -14.11
C ARG A 97 8.11 -18.77 -14.09
N ASP A 98 8.95 -19.65 -14.64
CA ASP A 98 8.73 -21.11 -14.64
C ASP A 98 9.63 -21.85 -13.63
N ASP A 99 10.45 -21.12 -12.88
CA ASP A 99 11.38 -21.63 -11.86
C ASP A 99 10.91 -21.36 -10.41
N VAL A 100 9.72 -20.80 -10.23
CA VAL A 100 9.15 -20.52 -8.91
C VAL A 100 8.29 -21.70 -8.46
N THR A 101 8.54 -22.18 -7.24
CA THR A 101 7.79 -23.26 -6.62
C THR A 101 7.22 -22.82 -5.28
N TRP A 102 6.06 -23.37 -4.94
CA TRP A 102 5.52 -23.38 -3.59
C TRP A 102 6.43 -24.21 -2.67
N TRP A 103 6.29 -24.04 -1.36
CA TRP A 103 7.11 -24.78 -0.40
C TRP A 103 6.91 -26.31 -0.47
N ASP A 104 5.77 -26.78 -0.97
CA ASP A 104 5.52 -28.21 -1.21
C ASP A 104 6.15 -28.75 -2.51
N GLY A 105 6.83 -27.89 -3.27
CA GLY A 105 7.52 -28.23 -4.52
C GLY A 105 6.65 -28.12 -5.77
N MET A 106 5.36 -27.81 -5.65
CA MET A 106 4.50 -27.58 -6.81
C MET A 106 4.88 -26.26 -7.51
N PRO A 107 4.85 -26.19 -8.85
CA PRO A 107 5.15 -24.94 -9.57
C PRO A 107 4.06 -23.89 -9.33
N VAL A 108 4.46 -22.62 -9.28
CA VAL A 108 3.53 -21.49 -9.26
C VAL A 108 3.07 -21.19 -10.69
N THR A 109 1.77 -21.04 -10.90
CA THR A 109 1.19 -20.89 -12.24
C THR A 109 0.24 -19.70 -12.34
N ALA A 110 -0.15 -19.35 -13.57
CA ALA A 110 -1.16 -18.33 -13.84
C ALA A 110 -2.54 -18.67 -13.23
N GLU A 111 -2.83 -19.96 -13.02
CA GLU A 111 -4.06 -20.40 -12.36
C GLU A 111 -4.08 -20.01 -10.87
N ASP A 112 -2.93 -19.97 -10.20
CA ASP A 112 -2.85 -19.53 -8.80
C ASP A 112 -3.14 -18.03 -8.68
N VAL A 113 -2.62 -17.22 -9.62
CA VAL A 113 -2.88 -15.78 -9.69
C VAL A 113 -4.36 -15.51 -9.98
N TYR A 114 -4.94 -16.20 -10.98
CA TYR A 114 -6.36 -16.07 -11.31
C TYR A 114 -7.26 -16.52 -10.15
N TYR A 115 -6.95 -17.66 -9.53
CA TYR A 115 -7.68 -18.16 -8.37
C TYR A 115 -7.70 -17.14 -7.24
N THR A 116 -6.54 -16.58 -6.91
CA THR A 116 -6.42 -15.55 -5.87
C THR A 116 -7.28 -14.35 -6.19
N TYR A 117 -7.20 -13.82 -7.41
CA TYR A 117 -8.06 -12.72 -7.85
C TYR A 117 -9.55 -13.07 -7.70
N SER A 118 -9.96 -14.28 -8.11
CA SER A 118 -11.36 -14.72 -8.00
C SER A 118 -11.86 -14.74 -6.55
N MET A 119 -10.99 -15.09 -5.58
CA MET A 119 -11.30 -15.03 -4.16
C MET A 119 -11.36 -13.58 -3.66
N MET A 120 -10.47 -12.70 -4.10
CA MET A 120 -10.47 -11.29 -3.69
C MET A 120 -11.76 -10.56 -4.10
N ILE A 121 -12.35 -10.91 -5.25
CA ILE A 121 -13.61 -10.31 -5.72
C ILE A 121 -14.87 -11.03 -5.22
N ASP A 122 -14.72 -12.21 -4.61
CA ASP A 122 -15.84 -12.95 -4.04
C ASP A 122 -16.35 -12.21 -2.78
N PRO A 123 -17.62 -11.79 -2.72
CA PRO A 123 -18.20 -11.17 -1.54
C PRO A 123 -18.10 -12.02 -0.27
N ALA A 124 -18.02 -13.36 -0.39
CA ALA A 124 -17.86 -14.28 0.74
C ALA A 124 -16.51 -14.12 1.45
N THR A 125 -15.45 -13.76 0.71
CA THR A 125 -14.10 -13.54 1.25
C THR A 125 -14.02 -12.28 2.11
N GLN A 126 -14.89 -11.29 1.86
CA GLN A 126 -14.86 -9.98 2.52
C GLN A 126 -13.48 -9.30 2.43
N TYR A 127 -12.83 -9.40 1.27
CA TYR A 127 -11.49 -8.85 1.05
C TYR A 127 -11.44 -7.35 1.40
N PRO A 128 -10.63 -6.93 2.40
CA PRO A 128 -10.67 -5.57 2.93
C PRO A 128 -10.36 -4.48 1.90
N ASP A 129 -9.48 -4.78 0.95
CA ASP A 129 -9.01 -3.82 -0.07
C ASP A 129 -9.72 -3.97 -1.42
N ILE A 130 -10.96 -4.48 -1.45
CA ILE A 130 -11.71 -4.71 -2.70
C ILE A 130 -11.84 -3.46 -3.58
N ALA A 131 -11.84 -2.27 -2.96
CA ALA A 131 -11.86 -0.99 -3.67
C ALA A 131 -10.63 -0.75 -4.57
N ARG A 132 -9.50 -1.42 -4.31
CA ARG A 132 -8.30 -1.41 -5.15
C ARG A 132 -8.56 -2.08 -6.50
N LEU A 133 -9.42 -3.09 -6.55
CA LEU A 133 -9.70 -3.90 -7.74
C LEU A 133 -10.81 -3.31 -8.63
N ARG A 134 -11.42 -2.18 -8.25
CA ARG A 134 -12.65 -1.64 -8.86
C ARG A 134 -12.56 -1.30 -10.36
N PHE A 135 -11.35 -1.17 -10.91
CA PHE A 135 -11.12 -0.87 -12.32
C PHE A 135 -10.67 -2.10 -13.13
N ILE A 136 -10.43 -3.24 -12.48
CA ILE A 136 -10.17 -4.50 -13.18
C ILE A 136 -11.50 -5.01 -13.74
N ASP A 137 -11.54 -5.19 -15.05
CA ASP A 137 -12.69 -5.72 -15.78
C ASP A 137 -12.62 -7.25 -15.85
N THR A 138 -11.51 -7.78 -16.37
CA THR A 138 -11.33 -9.23 -16.54
C THR A 138 -9.91 -9.67 -16.21
N VAL A 139 -9.78 -10.92 -15.74
CA VAL A 139 -8.49 -11.61 -15.59
C VAL A 139 -8.59 -12.92 -16.35
N GLU A 140 -7.68 -13.16 -17.29
CA GLU A 140 -7.70 -14.29 -18.20
C GLU A 140 -6.40 -15.09 -18.14
N VAL A 141 -6.48 -16.40 -17.89
CA VAL A 141 -5.35 -17.31 -18.03
C VAL A 141 -5.15 -17.64 -19.51
N LEU A 142 -4.02 -17.21 -20.08
CA LEU A 142 -3.69 -17.44 -21.49
C LEU A 142 -2.77 -18.66 -21.70
N GLY A 143 -2.24 -19.19 -20.61
CA GLY A 143 -1.38 -20.38 -20.57
C GLY A 143 -0.81 -20.58 -19.17
N THR A 144 -0.03 -21.64 -18.96
CA THR A 144 0.49 -22.02 -17.63
C THR A 144 1.23 -20.89 -16.91
N HIS A 145 1.98 -20.06 -17.63
CA HIS A 145 2.76 -18.94 -17.08
C HIS A 145 2.41 -17.61 -17.76
N THR A 146 1.19 -17.48 -18.27
CA THR A 146 0.75 -16.25 -18.94
C THR A 146 -0.64 -15.86 -18.48
N ILE A 147 -0.77 -14.67 -17.90
CA ILE A 147 -2.05 -14.14 -17.43
C ILE A 147 -2.24 -12.71 -17.94
N ARG A 148 -3.47 -12.38 -18.34
CA ARG A 148 -3.84 -11.02 -18.76
C ARG A 148 -4.82 -10.43 -17.76
N VAL A 149 -4.58 -9.18 -17.40
CA VAL A 149 -5.50 -8.35 -16.62
C VAL A 149 -5.97 -7.22 -17.53
N SER A 150 -7.28 -7.07 -17.69
CA SER A 150 -7.92 -6.01 -18.47
C SER A 150 -8.65 -5.05 -17.54
N PHE A 151 -8.74 -3.79 -17.93
CA PHE A 151 -9.28 -2.70 -17.12
C PHE A 151 -10.41 -1.99 -17.86
N ASP A 152 -11.39 -1.47 -17.12
CA ASP A 152 -12.55 -0.75 -17.67
C ASP A 152 -12.18 0.64 -18.22
N ARG A 153 -10.95 1.10 -17.93
CA ARG A 153 -10.41 2.41 -18.32
C ARG A 153 -8.89 2.40 -18.33
N VAL A 154 -8.33 3.45 -18.93
CA VAL A 154 -6.89 3.76 -18.88
C VAL A 154 -6.61 4.63 -17.65
N TYR A 155 -5.66 4.22 -16.80
CA TYR A 155 -5.22 4.98 -15.63
C TYR A 155 -3.78 4.60 -15.22
N ALA A 156 -3.16 5.37 -14.32
CA ALA A 156 -1.71 5.29 -14.06
C ALA A 156 -1.30 4.08 -13.23
N ASP A 157 -2.17 3.65 -12.31
CA ASP A 157 -1.86 2.68 -11.27
C ASP A 157 -2.23 1.24 -11.66
N VAL A 158 -2.37 0.94 -12.95
CA VAL A 158 -2.75 -0.39 -13.46
C VAL A 158 -1.79 -1.50 -12.99
N LEU A 159 -0.48 -1.24 -12.91
CA LEU A 159 0.48 -2.19 -12.33
C LEU A 159 0.18 -2.37 -10.84
N THR A 160 0.09 -1.26 -10.10
CA THR A 160 -0.20 -1.29 -8.66
C THR A 160 -1.49 -2.02 -8.32
N ASP A 161 -2.55 -1.84 -9.09
CA ASP A 161 -3.84 -2.47 -8.80
C ASP A 161 -3.92 -3.93 -9.23
N SER A 162 -3.11 -4.34 -10.20
CA SER A 162 -3.08 -5.72 -10.68
C SER A 162 -2.00 -6.59 -10.05
N ASP A 163 -1.25 -6.08 -9.07
CA ASP A 163 -0.30 -6.86 -8.26
C ASP A 163 -1.02 -7.82 -7.32
N ILE A 164 -1.32 -9.00 -7.84
CA ILE A 164 -2.00 -10.08 -7.14
C ILE A 164 -0.94 -11.03 -6.60
N MET A 165 -0.74 -11.00 -5.28
CA MET A 165 0.11 -11.95 -4.57
C MET A 165 -0.61 -13.30 -4.45
N PRO A 166 -0.21 -14.35 -5.20
CA PRO A 166 -0.99 -15.57 -5.28
C PRO A 166 -1.00 -16.37 -3.98
N VAL A 167 -2.05 -17.17 -3.80
CA VAL A 167 -2.13 -18.31 -2.87
C VAL A 167 -2.08 -19.63 -3.66
N PRO A 168 -1.57 -20.73 -3.09
CA PRO A 168 -1.53 -22.03 -3.76
C PRO A 168 -2.95 -22.58 -3.94
N ARG A 169 -3.49 -22.52 -5.17
CA ARG A 169 -4.86 -22.93 -5.47
C ARG A 169 -5.13 -24.36 -4.99
N HIS A 170 -4.19 -25.27 -5.24
CA HIS A 170 -4.30 -26.69 -4.91
C HIS A 170 -4.41 -26.97 -3.41
N ILE A 171 -4.00 -26.04 -2.54
CA ILE A 171 -4.13 -26.16 -1.08
C ILE A 171 -5.33 -25.34 -0.59
N HIS A 172 -5.42 -24.07 -1.02
CA HIS A 172 -6.45 -23.16 -0.52
C HIS A 172 -7.86 -23.63 -0.89
N GLU A 173 -8.08 -24.22 -2.08
CA GLU A 173 -9.39 -24.79 -2.46
C GLU A 173 -9.87 -25.90 -1.51
N GLN A 174 -8.94 -26.64 -0.90
CA GLN A 174 -9.27 -27.74 -0.01
C GLN A 174 -9.51 -27.28 1.43
N SER A 175 -8.94 -26.15 1.84
CA SER A 175 -8.95 -25.69 3.24
C SER A 175 -8.84 -24.16 3.37
N PRO A 176 -9.81 -23.40 2.80
CA PRO A 176 -9.73 -21.93 2.77
C PRO A 176 -9.76 -21.31 4.18
N GLU A 177 -10.57 -21.88 5.09
CA GLU A 177 -10.79 -21.37 6.45
C GLU A 177 -9.55 -21.49 7.36
N THR A 178 -8.69 -22.49 7.11
CA THR A 178 -7.50 -22.75 7.94
C THR A 178 -6.20 -22.33 7.27
N PHE A 179 -6.23 -21.98 5.97
CA PHE A 179 -5.03 -21.57 5.23
C PHE A 179 -4.26 -20.45 5.93
N GLY A 180 -4.99 -19.49 6.49
CA GLY A 180 -4.39 -18.37 7.22
C GLY A 180 -3.66 -18.75 8.51
N GLN A 181 -3.88 -19.97 9.04
CA GLN A 181 -3.23 -20.56 10.22
C GLN A 181 -1.99 -21.38 9.87
N GLU A 182 -2.01 -22.04 8.71
CA GLU A 182 -0.93 -22.90 8.23
C GLU A 182 -0.67 -22.62 6.74
N PRO A 183 -0.21 -21.41 6.38
CA PRO A 183 -0.06 -21.05 4.98
C PRO A 183 1.11 -21.81 4.35
N VAL A 184 0.94 -22.16 3.09
CA VAL A 184 2.03 -22.62 2.22
C VAL A 184 2.34 -21.48 1.25
N GLY A 185 3.54 -20.91 1.41
CA GLY A 185 4.01 -19.81 0.60
C GLY A 185 5.00 -20.24 -0.49
N ASN A 186 5.59 -19.23 -1.14
CA ASN A 186 6.61 -19.35 -2.20
C ASN A 186 7.77 -18.34 -1.98
N GLY A 187 7.78 -17.67 -0.82
CA GLY A 187 8.72 -16.61 -0.46
C GLY A 187 10.09 -17.12 0.03
N PRO A 188 10.95 -16.17 0.46
CA PRO A 188 12.33 -16.45 0.90
C PRO A 188 12.42 -17.28 2.19
N TYR A 189 11.42 -17.27 3.05
CA TYR A 189 11.38 -18.11 4.25
C TYR A 189 10.13 -18.98 4.31
N ARG A 190 10.21 -20.07 5.08
CA ARG A 190 9.15 -21.04 5.36
C ARG A 190 8.78 -20.93 6.83
N ILE A 191 7.51 -21.15 7.17
CA ILE A 191 7.12 -21.23 8.58
C ILE A 191 7.65 -22.53 9.19
N GLU A 192 8.39 -22.41 10.29
CA GLU A 192 8.79 -23.54 11.13
C GLU A 192 7.85 -23.68 12.35
N GLU A 193 7.51 -22.55 12.98
CA GLU A 193 6.59 -22.51 14.12
C GLU A 193 5.80 -21.20 14.11
N TRP A 194 4.48 -21.24 14.33
CA TRP A 194 3.71 -20.05 14.65
C TRP A 194 2.90 -20.25 15.93
N VAL A 195 3.14 -19.38 16.91
CA VAL A 195 2.34 -19.26 18.13
C VAL A 195 1.61 -17.92 18.07
N PRO A 196 0.31 -17.89 17.70
CA PRO A 196 -0.44 -16.66 17.53
C PRO A 196 -0.32 -15.72 18.74
N GLY A 197 -0.04 -14.45 18.46
CA GLY A 197 0.15 -13.42 19.48
C GLY A 197 1.48 -13.47 20.26
N SER A 198 2.32 -14.48 20.05
CA SER A 198 3.59 -14.66 20.79
C SER A 198 4.82 -14.64 19.90
N ARG A 199 4.96 -15.58 18.95
CA ARG A 199 6.13 -15.64 18.08
C ARG A 199 5.86 -16.34 16.75
N LEU A 200 6.68 -16.05 15.75
CA LEU A 200 6.73 -16.72 14.45
C LEU A 200 8.19 -17.04 14.12
N VAL A 201 8.53 -18.32 13.98
CA VAL A 201 9.87 -18.82 13.62
C VAL A 201 9.85 -19.20 12.15
N LEU A 202 10.79 -18.63 11.39
CA LEU A 202 10.90 -18.78 9.96
C LEU A 202 12.24 -19.42 9.59
N ALA A 203 12.22 -20.49 8.80
CA ALA A 203 13.42 -21.15 8.29
C ALA A 203 13.70 -20.77 6.84
N ALA A 204 14.97 -20.64 6.47
CA ALA A 204 15.37 -20.25 5.11
C ALA A 204 14.80 -21.20 4.04
N ASN A 205 14.27 -20.65 2.95
CA ASN A 205 13.85 -21.43 1.80
C ASN A 205 15.05 -21.69 0.87
N ASP A 206 15.69 -22.87 1.01
CA ASP A 206 16.83 -23.29 0.18
C ASP A 206 16.52 -23.31 -1.33
N THR A 207 15.24 -23.45 -1.70
CA THR A 207 14.79 -23.49 -3.10
C THR A 207 14.17 -22.17 -3.56
N TYR A 208 14.37 -21.08 -2.82
CA TYR A 208 13.90 -19.76 -3.25
C TYR A 208 14.57 -19.36 -4.57
N TYR A 209 13.77 -18.93 -5.54
CA TYR A 209 14.19 -18.77 -6.94
C TYR A 209 15.30 -17.72 -7.13
N ARG A 210 15.45 -16.76 -6.20
CA ARG A 210 16.52 -15.73 -6.20
C ARG A 210 17.77 -16.13 -5.42
N GLY A 211 17.83 -17.40 -5.02
CA GLY A 211 18.85 -17.96 -4.14
C GLY A 211 18.42 -17.96 -2.69
N ARG A 212 19.03 -18.84 -1.89
CA ARG A 212 18.79 -18.95 -0.46
C ARG A 212 19.10 -17.63 0.28
N PRO A 213 18.22 -17.12 1.17
CA PRO A 213 18.53 -15.98 2.03
C PRO A 213 19.78 -16.22 2.90
N PRO A 214 20.47 -15.17 3.36
CA PRO A 214 21.69 -15.33 4.15
C PRO A 214 21.50 -16.06 5.48
N LEU A 215 20.44 -15.74 6.23
CA LEU A 215 20.20 -16.30 7.57
C LEU A 215 19.49 -17.65 7.48
N ASP A 216 19.81 -18.57 8.40
CA ASP A 216 19.14 -19.87 8.51
C ASP A 216 17.72 -19.71 9.08
N GLU A 217 17.57 -18.78 10.02
CA GLU A 217 16.36 -18.59 10.81
C GLU A 217 16.08 -17.10 11.06
N VAL A 218 14.80 -16.73 11.01
CA VAL A 218 14.30 -15.43 11.50
C VAL A 218 13.18 -15.70 12.50
N GLU A 219 13.41 -15.34 13.76
CA GLU A 219 12.39 -15.38 14.81
C GLU A 219 11.78 -13.98 14.98
N ILE A 220 10.47 -13.87 14.78
CA ILE A 220 9.69 -12.67 15.05
C ILE A 220 8.97 -12.85 16.38
N ARG A 221 9.26 -12.02 17.37
CA ARG A 221 8.62 -12.00 18.69
C ARG A 221 7.64 -10.83 18.79
N TYR A 222 6.41 -11.15 19.16
CA TYR A 222 5.32 -10.19 19.29
C TYR A 222 5.20 -9.71 20.74
N TYR A 223 5.09 -8.40 20.91
CA TYR A 223 4.94 -7.78 22.24
C TYR A 223 3.70 -6.90 22.29
N LEU A 224 2.87 -7.09 23.32
CA LEU A 224 1.75 -6.18 23.60
C LEU A 224 2.20 -4.85 24.21
N ASP A 225 3.39 -4.82 24.80
CA ASP A 225 3.97 -3.64 25.45
C ASP A 225 5.35 -3.33 24.88
N ALA A 226 5.50 -2.14 24.31
CA ALA A 226 6.75 -1.68 23.73
C ALA A 226 7.88 -1.59 24.77
N THR A 227 7.55 -1.35 26.05
CA THR A 227 8.57 -1.29 27.12
C THR A 227 9.21 -2.66 27.35
N ALA A 228 8.41 -3.73 27.40
CA ALA A 228 8.88 -5.11 27.48
C ALA A 228 9.78 -5.47 26.29
N MET A 229 9.35 -5.13 25.06
CA MET A 229 10.16 -5.32 23.85
C MET A 229 11.52 -4.62 23.93
N LEU A 230 11.53 -3.35 24.33
CA LEU A 230 12.77 -2.56 24.45
C LEU A 230 13.68 -3.06 25.58
N ASN A 231 13.13 -3.64 26.63
CA ASN A 231 13.91 -4.28 27.69
C ASN A 231 14.56 -5.58 27.19
N ALA A 232 13.83 -6.40 26.41
CA ALA A 232 14.38 -7.60 25.78
C ALA A 232 15.51 -7.23 24.81
N PHE A 233 15.34 -6.17 24.00
CA PHE A 233 16.40 -5.63 23.16
C PHE A 233 17.61 -5.22 23.99
N ALA A 234 17.44 -4.42 25.06
CA ALA A 234 18.54 -3.99 25.93
C ALA A 234 19.30 -5.17 26.57
N GLN A 235 18.61 -6.27 26.89
CA GLN A 235 19.18 -7.50 27.44
C GLN A 235 19.90 -8.38 26.41
N GLY A 236 19.87 -8.01 25.12
CA GLY A 236 20.49 -8.79 24.04
C GLY A 236 19.64 -9.94 23.53
N GLN A 237 18.34 -9.97 23.88
CA GLN A 237 17.42 -11.03 23.46
C GLN A 237 16.79 -10.78 22.09
N LEU A 238 16.98 -9.58 21.53
CA LEU A 238 16.49 -9.15 20.22
C LEU A 238 17.64 -8.47 19.47
N ASP A 239 17.75 -8.77 18.18
CA ASP A 239 18.70 -8.16 17.25
C ASP A 239 18.13 -6.91 16.60
N VAL A 240 16.82 -6.90 16.35
CA VAL A 240 16.09 -5.79 15.73
C VAL A 240 14.83 -5.50 16.53
N VAL A 241 14.48 -4.22 16.67
CA VAL A 241 13.19 -3.75 17.16
C VAL A 241 12.57 -2.80 16.16
N LEU A 242 11.33 -3.07 15.78
CA LEU A 242 10.57 -2.27 14.81
C LEU A 242 9.61 -1.32 15.54
N ASN A 243 9.26 -0.21 14.87
CA ASN A 243 8.22 0.73 15.31
C ASN A 243 8.39 1.22 16.76
N ILE A 244 9.62 1.62 17.11
CA ILE A 244 9.96 2.08 18.46
C ILE A 244 9.54 3.54 18.69
N THR A 245 9.24 3.87 19.95
CA THR A 245 8.88 5.24 20.33
C THR A 245 10.06 6.21 20.16
N PRO A 246 9.80 7.50 19.87
CA PRO A 246 10.86 8.53 19.80
C PRO A 246 11.71 8.65 21.07
N THR A 247 11.11 8.42 22.25
CA THR A 247 11.83 8.39 23.53
C THR A 247 12.85 7.25 23.55
N ALA A 248 12.46 6.06 23.09
CA ALA A 248 13.35 4.91 23.01
C ALA A 248 14.46 5.13 21.98
N ALA A 249 14.13 5.68 20.82
CA ALA A 249 15.10 6.01 19.78
C ALA A 249 16.19 6.98 20.27
N ARG A 250 15.80 8.04 21.00
CA ARG A 250 16.74 8.99 21.62
C ARG A 250 17.67 8.33 22.64
N ARG A 251 17.18 7.33 23.39
CA ARG A 251 18.01 6.56 24.31
C ARG A 251 18.99 5.67 23.54
N LEU A 252 18.50 4.94 22.54
CA LEU A 252 19.28 3.99 21.74
C LEU A 252 20.31 4.68 20.83
N SER A 253 20.08 5.92 20.42
CA SER A 253 21.07 6.68 19.62
C SER A 253 22.36 6.99 20.39
N THR A 254 22.33 6.87 21.73
CA THR A 254 23.51 6.98 22.59
C THR A 254 24.15 5.63 22.92
N ASP A 255 23.53 4.51 22.53
CA ASP A 255 24.06 3.16 22.74
C ASP A 255 25.07 2.81 21.63
N GLU A 256 26.31 2.57 22.03
CA GLU A 256 27.39 2.18 21.11
C GLU A 256 27.17 0.79 20.49
N ASN A 257 26.20 -0.01 20.93
CA ASN A 257 25.88 -1.31 20.36
C ASN A 257 24.63 -1.30 19.46
N ALA A 258 23.97 -0.16 19.30
CA ALA A 258 22.77 -0.03 18.49
C ALA A 258 22.98 0.90 17.28
N VAL A 259 22.22 0.64 16.21
CA VAL A 259 22.00 1.52 15.08
C VAL A 259 20.53 1.89 15.09
N VAL A 260 20.23 3.18 15.18
CA VAL A 260 18.87 3.71 15.04
C VAL A 260 18.65 4.07 13.59
N ASP A 261 17.56 3.56 13.03
CA ASP A 261 17.08 3.89 11.69
C ASP A 261 15.84 4.78 11.83
N GLN A 262 15.95 6.03 11.41
CA GLN A 262 14.89 7.04 11.49
C GLN A 262 14.62 7.57 10.09
N ARG A 263 13.39 7.36 9.58
CA ARG A 263 12.96 7.84 8.26
C ARG A 263 11.68 8.67 8.36
N PRO A 264 11.44 9.57 7.37
CA PRO A 264 10.15 10.23 7.25
C PRO A 264 9.02 9.20 7.23
N GLY A 265 8.04 9.35 8.11
CA GLY A 265 6.87 8.47 8.09
C GLY A 265 5.95 8.73 6.90
N ASN A 266 5.06 7.78 6.65
CA ASN A 266 4.00 7.88 5.65
C ASN A 266 2.60 8.01 6.29
N THR A 267 2.53 8.18 7.61
CA THR A 267 1.29 8.25 8.36
C THR A 267 1.10 9.64 8.91
N TYR A 268 0.00 10.31 8.59
CA TYR A 268 -0.38 11.56 9.24
C TYR A 268 -1.41 11.29 10.33
N THR A 269 -1.25 11.96 11.48
CA THR A 269 -2.23 11.98 12.57
C THR A 269 -3.14 13.20 12.45
N TYR A 270 -4.38 13.06 12.90
CA TYR A 270 -5.39 14.11 12.77
C TYR A 270 -6.47 14.04 13.84
N VAL A 271 -7.17 15.15 14.05
CA VAL A 271 -8.52 15.16 14.65
C VAL A 271 -9.55 15.25 13.54
N GLY A 272 -10.40 14.24 13.37
CA GLY A 272 -11.49 14.27 12.41
C GLY A 272 -12.74 14.88 13.02
N TRP A 273 -13.28 15.94 12.42
CA TRP A 273 -14.47 16.63 12.94
C TRP A 273 -15.75 16.11 12.31
N ASN A 274 -16.79 15.79 13.09
CA ASN A 274 -18.07 15.38 12.52
C ASN A 274 -18.81 16.56 11.90
N LEU A 275 -18.83 16.68 10.56
CA LEU A 275 -19.48 17.80 9.87
C LEU A 275 -21.02 17.74 9.90
N ARG A 276 -21.60 16.67 10.47
CA ARG A 276 -23.04 16.64 10.80
C ARG A 276 -23.37 17.45 12.07
N HIS A 277 -22.37 17.75 12.90
CA HIS A 277 -22.54 18.57 14.11
C HIS A 277 -22.80 20.04 13.74
N GLU A 278 -23.79 20.65 14.38
CA GLU A 278 -24.31 22.00 14.02
C GLU A 278 -23.24 23.11 14.02
N HIS A 279 -22.22 22.99 14.87
CA HIS A 279 -21.12 23.95 14.95
C HIS A 279 -19.92 23.54 14.09
N LEU A 280 -19.67 22.24 13.94
CA LEU A 280 -18.49 21.77 13.22
C LEU A 280 -18.72 21.73 11.71
N ALA A 281 -19.95 21.92 11.24
CA ALA A 281 -20.26 22.19 9.84
C ALA A 281 -19.65 23.51 9.34
N ASP A 282 -19.45 24.50 10.22
CA ASP A 282 -18.88 25.82 9.88
C ASP A 282 -17.33 25.74 9.79
N PRO A 283 -16.73 25.99 8.61
CA PRO A 283 -15.27 25.92 8.44
C PRO A 283 -14.52 26.92 9.33
N GLU A 284 -15.10 28.06 9.67
CA GLU A 284 -14.46 29.03 10.56
C GLU A 284 -14.36 28.50 12.01
N ILE A 285 -15.34 27.71 12.45
CA ILE A 285 -15.26 27.07 13.77
C ILE A 285 -14.16 26.00 13.75
N ARG A 286 -14.08 25.17 12.70
CA ARG A 286 -12.98 24.20 12.55
C ARG A 286 -11.61 24.86 12.46
N ARG A 287 -11.53 26.04 11.82
CA ARG A 287 -10.33 26.88 11.79
C ARG A 287 -9.95 27.37 13.18
N ALA A 288 -10.91 27.84 13.98
CA ALA A 288 -10.66 28.24 15.35
C ALA A 288 -10.14 27.08 16.21
N LEU A 289 -10.75 25.89 16.10
CA LEU A 289 -10.28 24.69 16.80
C LEU A 289 -8.85 24.32 16.38
N SER A 290 -8.54 24.40 15.09
CA SER A 290 -7.21 24.08 14.56
C SER A 290 -6.13 25.07 15.01
N LEU A 291 -6.44 26.37 15.06
CA LEU A 291 -5.55 27.41 15.57
C LEU A 291 -5.28 27.27 17.08
N ALA A 292 -6.23 26.70 17.83
CA ALA A 292 -6.10 26.49 19.26
C ALA A 292 -5.33 25.22 19.63
N ILE A 293 -5.03 24.33 18.70
CA ILE A 293 -4.24 23.12 18.96
C ILE A 293 -2.77 23.41 18.66
N ASN A 294 -1.90 23.28 19.66
CA ASN A 294 -0.48 23.59 19.51
C ASN A 294 0.30 22.39 18.92
N THR A 295 0.18 22.17 17.61
CA THR A 295 0.80 21.04 16.90
C THR A 295 2.32 20.96 17.07
N ARG A 296 3.01 22.11 17.19
CA ARG A 296 4.45 22.14 17.50
C ARG A 296 4.74 21.57 18.89
N SER A 297 3.97 21.99 19.89
CA SER A 297 4.09 21.42 21.24
C SER A 297 3.76 19.92 21.26
N LEU A 298 2.80 19.46 20.47
CA LEU A 298 2.50 18.02 20.34
C LEU A 298 3.70 17.25 19.76
N LEU A 299 4.28 17.74 18.66
CA LEU A 299 5.49 17.18 18.05
C LEU A 299 6.66 17.12 19.04
N ASP A 300 6.90 18.20 19.78
CA ASP A 300 8.03 18.28 20.70
C ASP A 300 7.84 17.42 21.96
N SER A 301 6.64 17.41 22.55
CA SER A 301 6.38 16.74 23.84
C SER A 301 6.02 15.26 23.74
N ILE A 302 5.32 14.85 22.67
CA ILE A 302 4.88 13.45 22.48
C ILE A 302 5.91 12.72 21.61
N PHE A 303 6.28 13.34 20.48
CA PHE A 303 7.16 12.70 19.49
C PHE A 303 8.63 13.13 19.61
N ASN A 304 9.01 13.87 20.66
CA ASN A 304 10.39 14.32 20.89
C ASN A 304 11.04 15.03 19.69
N GLY A 305 10.25 15.69 18.84
CA GLY A 305 10.72 16.34 17.62
C GLY A 305 11.04 15.41 16.44
N MET A 306 10.76 14.10 16.55
CA MET A 306 10.98 13.10 15.50
C MET A 306 9.73 12.95 14.64
N GLY A 307 9.60 13.85 13.68
CA GLY A 307 8.47 13.93 12.77
C GLY A 307 8.35 15.31 12.15
N THR A 308 7.30 15.51 11.36
CA THR A 308 6.99 16.79 10.72
C THR A 308 5.56 17.23 11.04
N ILE A 309 5.31 18.55 11.04
CA ILE A 309 3.94 19.06 11.19
C ILE A 309 3.20 18.74 9.89
N SER A 310 2.03 18.09 10.01
CA SER A 310 1.22 17.77 8.86
C SER A 310 0.50 19.02 8.34
N ASN A 311 0.61 19.25 7.03
CA ASN A 311 -0.04 20.34 6.32
C ASN A 311 -1.13 19.81 5.36
N GLY A 312 -1.58 18.57 5.51
CA GLY A 312 -2.63 18.02 4.65
C GLY A 312 -2.69 16.50 4.60
N PRO A 313 -3.54 15.97 3.70
CA PRO A 313 -3.81 14.54 3.58
C PRO A 313 -2.74 13.74 2.84
N LEU A 314 -1.64 14.35 2.39
CA LEU A 314 -0.50 13.66 1.79
C LEU A 314 0.80 14.06 2.53
N PRO A 315 1.47 13.12 3.20
CA PRO A 315 2.68 13.40 3.97
C PRO A 315 3.86 13.77 3.06
N PRO A 316 4.94 14.39 3.60
CA PRO A 316 6.11 14.77 2.81
C PRO A 316 6.81 13.62 2.06
N SER A 317 6.62 12.38 2.51
CA SER A 317 7.11 11.16 1.85
C SER A 317 6.35 10.84 0.56
N SER A 318 5.13 11.36 0.36
CA SER A 318 4.35 11.16 -0.86
C SER A 318 4.85 12.05 -2.01
N TRP A 319 4.99 11.47 -3.20
CA TRP A 319 5.39 12.22 -4.40
C TRP A 319 4.41 13.34 -4.81
N GLY A 320 3.14 13.22 -4.40
CA GLY A 320 2.09 14.20 -4.63
C GLY A 320 2.01 15.29 -3.55
N HIS A 321 2.88 15.26 -2.53
CA HIS A 321 2.90 16.25 -1.47
C HIS A 321 3.06 17.68 -1.99
N SER A 322 2.22 18.58 -1.47
CA SER A 322 2.25 20.00 -1.80
C SER A 322 3.07 20.80 -0.79
N PRO A 323 4.20 21.40 -1.19
CA PRO A 323 4.95 22.31 -0.33
C PRO A 323 4.28 23.68 -0.18
N ASP A 324 3.28 23.99 -1.02
CA ASP A 324 2.63 25.30 -1.06
C ASP A 324 1.56 25.46 0.02
N VAL A 325 1.14 24.36 0.67
CA VAL A 325 0.19 24.39 1.78
C VAL A 325 0.94 24.67 3.07
N THR A 326 0.73 25.84 3.66
CA THR A 326 1.37 26.20 4.94
C THR A 326 0.49 25.76 6.10
N ALA A 327 1.08 25.01 7.04
CA ALA A 327 0.39 24.62 8.26
C ALA A 327 -0.05 25.85 9.07
N LEU A 328 -1.17 25.73 9.80
CA LEU A 328 -1.65 26.81 10.66
C LEU A 328 -0.73 26.90 11.87
N ASN A 329 -0.27 28.11 12.17
CA ASN A 329 0.45 28.37 13.40
C ASN A 329 -0.55 28.41 14.57
N TYR A 330 -0.12 27.92 15.73
CA TYR A 330 -0.86 28.06 16.97
C TYR A 330 -1.10 29.54 17.28
N ASP A 331 -2.38 29.91 17.40
CA ASP A 331 -2.84 31.27 17.70
C ASP A 331 -4.21 31.22 18.41
N VAL A 332 -4.15 31.00 19.73
CA VAL A 332 -5.33 30.89 20.58
C VAL A 332 -6.14 32.19 20.65
N ASP A 333 -5.51 33.35 20.47
CA ASP A 333 -6.20 34.64 20.47
C ASP A 333 -7.00 34.85 19.18
N ALA A 334 -6.46 34.46 18.03
CA ALA A 334 -7.21 34.42 16.78
C ALA A 334 -8.37 33.41 16.85
N ALA A 335 -8.14 32.22 17.43
CA ALA A 335 -9.21 31.25 17.67
C ALA A 335 -10.35 31.84 18.52
N ARG A 336 -10.01 32.53 19.63
CA ARG A 336 -10.98 33.20 20.50
C ARG A 336 -11.74 34.30 19.76
N ALA A 337 -11.07 35.07 18.90
CA ALA A 337 -11.70 36.10 18.09
C ALA A 337 -12.73 35.52 17.10
N ILE A 338 -12.38 34.40 16.44
CA ILE A 338 -13.30 33.70 15.53
C ILE A 338 -14.53 33.20 16.29
N LEU A 339 -14.35 32.48 17.40
CA LEU A 339 -15.47 31.96 18.20
C LEU A 339 -16.37 33.10 18.72
N LYS A 340 -15.78 34.21 19.18
CA LYS A 340 -16.54 35.39 19.60
C LYS A 340 -17.35 35.99 18.45
N SER A 341 -16.81 36.04 17.23
CA SER A 341 -17.54 36.51 16.03
C SER A 341 -18.74 35.62 15.69
N LYS A 342 -18.70 34.34 16.11
CA LYS A 342 -19.78 33.34 15.95
C LYS A 342 -20.71 33.26 17.17
N ASP A 343 -20.66 34.26 18.05
CA ASP A 343 -21.45 34.44 19.28
C ASP A 343 -21.23 33.40 20.40
N PHE A 344 -20.08 32.72 20.37
CA PHE A 344 -19.62 31.94 21.52
C PHE A 344 -19.10 32.86 22.62
N LYS A 345 -19.68 32.76 23.81
CA LYS A 345 -19.35 33.60 24.98
C LYS A 345 -19.66 32.82 26.24
N ASP A 346 -18.77 32.88 27.21
CA ASP A 346 -19.04 32.42 28.57
C ASP A 346 -20.05 33.38 29.24
N ARG A 347 -21.33 33.02 29.19
CA ARG A 347 -22.43 33.87 29.69
C ARG A 347 -22.66 33.65 31.18
N ASN A 348 -22.40 32.45 31.67
CA ASN A 348 -22.63 32.04 33.05
C ASN A 348 -21.38 32.19 33.95
N ARG A 349 -20.23 32.59 33.37
CA ARG A 349 -18.92 32.78 34.02
C ARG A 349 -18.35 31.49 34.61
N ASN A 350 -18.64 30.34 34.00
CA ASN A 350 -18.11 29.04 34.41
C ASN A 350 -16.79 28.67 33.70
N GLY A 351 -16.27 29.53 32.82
CA GLY A 351 -15.07 29.28 32.03
C GLY A 351 -15.31 28.49 30.73
N ILE A 352 -16.56 28.12 30.44
CA ILE A 352 -16.96 27.39 29.23
C ILE A 352 -17.74 28.36 28.33
N LEU A 353 -17.43 28.36 27.05
CA LEU A 353 -18.13 29.17 26.06
C LEU A 353 -19.54 28.61 25.83
N ASP A 354 -20.55 29.46 25.86
CA ASP A 354 -21.91 29.11 25.48
C ASP A 354 -22.27 29.61 24.08
N LYS A 355 -23.17 28.90 23.40
CA LYS A 355 -23.94 29.43 22.26
C LYS A 355 -25.40 29.05 22.40
N ASN A 356 -26.29 30.04 22.29
CA ASN A 356 -27.74 29.86 22.46
C ASN A 356 -28.12 29.18 23.79
N GLY A 357 -27.39 29.45 24.87
CA GLY A 357 -27.63 28.88 26.20
C GLY A 357 -27.21 27.42 26.37
N ARG A 358 -26.41 26.88 25.44
CA ARG A 358 -25.78 25.56 25.55
C ARG A 358 -24.26 25.73 25.66
N ASP A 359 -23.67 25.10 26.67
CA ASP A 359 -22.22 25.00 26.82
C ASP A 359 -21.61 24.35 25.57
N PHE A 360 -20.46 24.85 25.14
CA PHE A 360 -19.73 24.28 24.01
C PHE A 360 -18.92 23.08 24.49
N VAL A 361 -19.55 21.92 24.37
CA VAL A 361 -19.00 20.62 24.77
C VAL A 361 -18.71 19.79 23.52
N LEU A 362 -17.55 19.14 23.47
CA LEU A 362 -17.17 18.22 22.40
C LEU A 362 -16.81 16.84 22.96
N ASN A 363 -17.43 15.79 22.44
CA ASN A 363 -17.04 14.41 22.69
C ASN A 363 -15.94 14.02 21.69
N ILE A 364 -14.71 13.88 22.16
CA ILE A 364 -13.57 13.49 21.32
C ILE A 364 -13.09 12.09 21.73
N ILE A 365 -13.02 11.19 20.76
CA ILE A 365 -12.73 9.77 21.00
C ILE A 365 -11.43 9.29 20.35
N THR A 366 -10.81 8.24 20.89
CA THR A 366 -9.72 7.50 20.22
C THR A 366 -9.67 6.04 20.70
N ASN A 367 -8.86 5.20 20.05
CA ASN A 367 -8.66 3.82 20.46
C ASN A 367 -7.62 3.71 21.60
N SER A 368 -7.90 2.94 22.65
CA SER A 368 -7.10 2.87 23.88
C SER A 368 -5.75 2.18 23.72
N GLU A 369 -5.60 1.36 22.68
CA GLU A 369 -4.38 0.58 22.43
C GLU A 369 -3.23 1.45 21.89
N SER A 370 -3.53 2.64 21.34
CA SER A 370 -2.51 3.56 20.84
C SER A 370 -2.17 4.63 21.89
N SER A 371 -1.08 4.43 22.61
CA SER A 371 -0.59 5.38 23.63
C SER A 371 -0.35 6.78 23.06
N ASP A 372 0.19 6.90 21.85
CA ASP A 372 0.40 8.17 21.16
C ASP A 372 -0.91 8.91 20.88
N ARG A 373 -1.96 8.21 20.40
CA ARG A 373 -3.27 8.83 20.16
C ARG A 373 -3.97 9.24 21.45
N VAL A 374 -3.81 8.47 22.53
CA VAL A 374 -4.30 8.84 23.86
C VAL A 374 -3.59 10.10 24.38
N ALA A 375 -2.26 10.18 24.22
CA ALA A 375 -1.49 11.37 24.58
C ALA A 375 -1.91 12.60 23.77
N LEU A 376 -2.12 12.44 22.46
CA LEU A 376 -2.64 13.48 21.58
C LEU A 376 -4.03 13.95 22.05
N LEU A 377 -4.97 13.03 22.29
CA LEU A 377 -6.31 13.36 22.76
C LEU A 377 -6.29 14.20 24.04
N ASN A 378 -5.50 13.78 25.04
CA ASN A 378 -5.39 14.51 26.30
C ASN A 378 -4.78 15.91 26.13
N ALA A 379 -3.78 16.04 25.26
CA ALA A 379 -3.17 17.33 24.96
C ALA A 379 -4.14 18.27 24.20
N ILE A 380 -4.87 17.74 23.22
CA ILE A 380 -5.92 18.47 22.48
C ILE A 380 -7.03 18.91 23.44
N ALA A 381 -7.47 18.05 24.36
CA ALA A 381 -8.50 18.37 25.34
C ALA A 381 -8.08 19.55 26.24
N ARG A 382 -6.81 19.59 26.65
CA ARG A 382 -6.24 20.70 27.42
C ARG A 382 -6.19 21.99 26.58
N ASP A 383 -5.65 21.91 25.36
CA ASP A 383 -5.50 23.06 24.47
C ASP A 383 -6.86 23.70 24.13
N LEU A 384 -7.89 22.88 23.85
CA LEU A 384 -9.27 23.37 23.64
C LEU A 384 -9.93 23.87 24.94
N GLY A 385 -9.56 23.30 26.09
CA GLY A 385 -9.97 23.79 27.41
C GLY A 385 -9.52 25.23 27.68
N GLU A 386 -8.33 25.62 27.25
CA GLU A 386 -7.82 27.01 27.36
C GLU A 386 -8.64 28.01 26.52
N LEU A 387 -9.30 27.52 25.47
CA LEU A 387 -10.23 28.30 24.65
C LEU A 387 -11.63 28.41 25.29
N GLY A 388 -11.89 27.68 26.37
CA GLY A 388 -13.20 27.58 27.03
C GLY A 388 -14.12 26.54 26.38
N ILE A 389 -13.58 25.50 25.76
CA ILE A 389 -14.36 24.37 25.23
C ILE A 389 -14.19 23.18 26.16
N TYR A 390 -15.29 22.63 26.66
CA TYR A 390 -15.21 21.42 27.49
C TYR A 390 -15.12 20.18 26.61
N VAL A 391 -13.98 19.49 26.67
CA VAL A 391 -13.76 18.25 25.91
C VAL A 391 -14.02 17.03 26.79
N ARG A 392 -15.02 16.23 26.43
CA ARG A 392 -15.24 14.88 26.96
C ARG A 392 -14.35 13.90 26.20
N ALA A 393 -13.10 13.79 26.64
CA ALA A 393 -12.14 12.84 26.09
C ALA A 393 -12.52 11.40 26.49
N ARG A 394 -12.68 10.50 25.52
CA ARG A 394 -12.97 9.08 25.78
C ARG A 394 -12.03 8.18 24.99
N THR A 395 -11.47 7.19 25.66
CA THR A 395 -10.73 6.10 25.03
C THR A 395 -11.62 4.87 24.95
N LEU A 396 -11.69 4.24 23.78
CA LEU A 396 -12.49 3.04 23.53
C LEU A 396 -11.57 1.91 23.06
N ARG A 397 -11.91 0.65 23.32
CA ARG A 397 -11.21 -0.45 22.64
C ARG A 397 -11.42 -0.37 21.14
N THR A 398 -10.47 -0.86 20.35
CA THR A 398 -10.47 -0.71 18.89
C THR A 398 -11.79 -1.13 18.23
N ASP A 399 -12.41 -2.25 18.62
CA ASP A 399 -13.70 -2.69 18.06
C ASP A 399 -14.85 -1.69 18.32
N ALA A 400 -14.91 -1.14 19.53
CA ALA A 400 -15.90 -0.12 19.90
C ALA A 400 -15.61 1.23 19.24
N PHE A 401 -14.33 1.61 19.12
CA PHE A 401 -13.90 2.81 18.42
C PHE A 401 -14.31 2.79 16.95
N ILE A 402 -14.01 1.70 16.23
CA ILE A 402 -14.40 1.54 14.81
C ILE A 402 -15.91 1.60 14.63
N ARG A 403 -16.69 0.90 15.47
CA ARG A 403 -18.17 1.00 15.43
C ARG A 403 -18.66 2.43 15.64
N SER A 404 -18.08 3.16 16.59
CA SER A 404 -18.46 4.54 16.89
C SER A 404 -18.17 5.48 15.71
N ILE A 405 -16.99 5.40 15.09
CA ILE A 405 -16.68 6.24 13.93
C ILE A 405 -17.50 5.87 12.69
N MET A 406 -17.77 4.58 12.47
CA MET A 406 -18.66 4.12 11.39
C MET A 406 -20.08 4.66 11.57
N ASN A 407 -20.60 4.67 12.80
CA ASN A 407 -21.93 5.19 13.13
C ASN A 407 -21.99 6.72 13.27
N ARG A 408 -20.85 7.42 13.13
CA ARG A 408 -20.74 8.88 13.32
C ARG A 408 -21.11 9.33 14.74
N ASP A 409 -20.91 8.46 15.74
CA ASP A 409 -21.21 8.73 17.16
C ASP A 409 -20.01 9.41 17.84
N PHE A 410 -19.69 10.62 17.40
CA PHE A 410 -18.60 11.44 17.90
C PHE A 410 -18.77 12.90 17.45
N ASP A 411 -18.13 13.85 18.16
CA ASP A 411 -17.95 15.21 17.66
C ASP A 411 -16.57 15.37 17.02
N GLY A 412 -15.55 14.78 17.65
CA GLY A 412 -14.21 14.63 17.07
C GLY A 412 -13.63 13.24 17.33
N PHE A 413 -12.63 12.83 16.56
CA PHE A 413 -11.86 11.63 16.88
C PHE A 413 -10.39 11.77 16.48
N VAL A 414 -9.47 11.18 17.26
CA VAL A 414 -8.04 11.15 16.95
C VAL A 414 -7.69 9.84 16.27
N MET A 415 -7.12 9.92 15.06
CA MET A 415 -6.70 8.76 14.26
C MET A 415 -5.50 9.14 13.38
N GLY A 416 -5.02 8.19 12.58
CA GLY A 416 -4.07 8.48 11.51
C GLY A 416 -4.36 7.63 10.28
N TRP A 417 -3.92 8.13 9.12
CA TRP A 417 -3.97 7.44 7.84
C TRP A 417 -2.57 7.26 7.30
N SER A 418 -2.26 6.03 6.88
CA SER A 418 -1.06 5.72 6.11
C SER A 418 -1.31 6.01 4.64
N VAL A 419 -0.35 6.66 3.98
CA VAL A 419 -0.41 6.98 2.55
C VAL A 419 0.67 6.17 1.83
N GLY A 420 0.24 5.27 0.95
CA GLY A 420 1.14 4.51 0.09
C GLY A 420 1.62 5.28 -1.14
N GLU A 421 2.35 4.59 -2.01
CA GLU A 421 2.86 5.15 -3.27
C GLU A 421 1.72 5.52 -4.24
N LYS A 422 0.67 4.70 -4.31
CA LYS A 422 -0.56 5.04 -5.04
C LYS A 422 -1.34 6.12 -4.28
N ILE A 423 -1.64 7.22 -4.96
CA ILE A 423 -2.50 8.28 -4.42
C ILE A 423 -3.93 8.04 -4.88
N ASP A 424 -4.75 7.47 -4.00
CA ASP A 424 -6.17 7.28 -4.22
C ASP A 424 -6.99 7.66 -2.97
N PRO A 425 -7.28 8.96 -2.80
CA PRO A 425 -8.03 9.46 -1.66
C PRO A 425 -9.54 9.14 -1.69
N THR A 426 -10.04 8.40 -2.72
CA THR A 426 -11.48 8.20 -2.96
C THR A 426 -12.22 7.69 -1.72
N VAL A 427 -11.72 6.62 -1.09
CA VAL A 427 -12.42 6.00 0.05
C VAL A 427 -12.45 6.90 1.29
N TYR A 428 -11.52 7.85 1.41
CA TYR A 428 -11.39 8.72 2.59
C TYR A 428 -12.07 10.07 2.44
N TRP A 429 -12.16 10.59 1.21
CA TRP A 429 -12.48 12.00 0.96
C TRP A 429 -13.66 12.24 0.02
N TYR A 430 -14.10 11.24 -0.74
CA TYR A 430 -15.19 11.42 -1.71
C TYR A 430 -16.54 11.66 -1.00
N SER A 431 -17.37 12.55 -1.56
CA SER A 431 -18.63 13.00 -0.94
C SER A 431 -19.74 11.94 -0.95
N ASP A 432 -19.76 11.07 -1.97
CA ASP A 432 -20.68 9.93 -2.08
C ASP A 432 -20.33 8.85 -1.06
N GLU A 433 -21.28 8.48 -0.20
CA GLU A 433 -21.03 7.57 0.93
C GLU A 433 -20.65 6.14 0.50
N LYS A 434 -21.01 5.72 -0.72
CA LYS A 434 -20.63 4.39 -1.23
C LYS A 434 -19.20 4.37 -1.77
N LYS A 435 -18.72 5.47 -2.34
CA LYS A 435 -17.32 5.62 -2.76
C LYS A 435 -16.42 5.98 -1.58
N GLY A 436 -16.82 6.98 -0.81
CA GLY A 436 -16.15 7.50 0.39
C GLY A 436 -16.51 6.72 1.66
N ILE A 437 -16.39 5.39 1.64
CA ILE A 437 -16.80 4.53 2.76
C ILE A 437 -16.09 4.86 4.08
N TYR A 438 -14.88 5.42 4.01
CA TYR A 438 -14.05 5.87 5.13
C TYR A 438 -14.02 7.39 5.30
N ASN A 439 -14.89 8.13 4.62
CA ASN A 439 -15.17 9.54 4.89
C ASN A 439 -15.99 9.67 6.19
N PHE A 440 -15.35 9.32 7.30
CA PHE A 440 -15.97 9.29 8.63
C PHE A 440 -16.47 10.66 9.08
N VAL A 441 -15.93 11.74 8.54
CA VAL A 441 -16.33 13.10 8.94
C VAL A 441 -17.54 13.64 8.17
N SER A 442 -18.05 12.89 7.18
CA SER A 442 -19.13 13.34 6.29
C SER A 442 -18.80 14.64 5.56
N TYR A 443 -17.54 14.81 5.18
CA TYR A 443 -17.09 15.95 4.38
C TYR A 443 -17.64 15.85 2.95
N LYS A 444 -18.06 16.98 2.37
CA LYS A 444 -18.59 17.04 1.02
C LYS A 444 -18.06 18.27 0.30
N ASN A 445 -17.43 18.08 -0.85
CA ASN A 445 -16.94 19.15 -1.70
C ASN A 445 -16.80 18.65 -3.14
N GLU A 446 -17.64 19.15 -4.05
CA GLU A 446 -17.67 18.71 -5.46
C GLU A 446 -16.35 18.99 -6.21
N MET A 447 -15.63 20.05 -5.83
CA MET A 447 -14.32 20.34 -6.41
C MET A 447 -13.28 19.31 -5.94
N VAL A 448 -13.34 18.88 -4.68
CA VAL A 448 -12.51 17.79 -4.18
C VAL A 448 -12.83 16.51 -4.93
N ASP A 449 -14.10 16.11 -5.04
CA ASP A 449 -14.50 14.92 -5.80
C ASP A 449 -13.97 14.95 -7.24
N SER A 450 -14.10 16.09 -7.92
CA SER A 450 -13.60 16.29 -9.27
C SER A 450 -12.07 16.18 -9.38
N LEU A 451 -11.33 16.70 -8.40
CA LEU A 451 -9.87 16.61 -8.37
C LEU A 451 -9.41 15.17 -8.09
N ILE A 452 -10.13 14.43 -7.24
CA ILE A 452 -9.88 13.00 -7.01
C ILE A 452 -10.07 12.22 -8.31
N ASP A 453 -11.22 12.39 -8.98
CA ASP A 453 -11.52 11.70 -10.24
C ASP A 453 -10.47 12.02 -11.33
N GLN A 454 -10.02 13.29 -11.42
CA GLN A 454 -8.97 13.71 -12.35
C GLN A 454 -7.60 13.12 -11.99
N GLY A 455 -7.22 13.14 -10.72
CA GLY A 455 -5.91 12.70 -10.25
C GLY A 455 -5.72 11.20 -10.46
N VAL A 456 -6.73 10.40 -10.11
CA VAL A 456 -6.72 8.93 -10.30
C VAL A 456 -6.65 8.54 -11.78
N ALA A 457 -7.29 9.31 -12.68
CA ALA A 457 -7.26 9.03 -14.12
C ALA A 457 -5.97 9.53 -14.84
N MET A 458 -5.11 10.29 -14.18
CA MET A 458 -4.01 11.01 -14.81
C MET A 458 -2.76 10.13 -14.99
N LEU A 459 -2.45 9.72 -16.23
CA LEU A 459 -1.23 8.96 -16.56
C LEU A 459 0.08 9.70 -16.29
N ASN A 460 0.08 11.02 -16.42
CA ASN A 460 1.30 11.80 -16.28
C ASN A 460 1.49 12.24 -14.82
N ARG A 461 2.37 11.55 -14.09
CA ARG A 461 2.70 11.83 -12.68
C ARG A 461 3.02 13.31 -12.41
N LYS A 462 3.71 13.99 -13.33
CA LYS A 462 4.01 15.44 -13.20
C LYS A 462 2.75 16.31 -13.27
N LYS A 463 1.80 16.02 -14.16
CA LYS A 463 0.51 16.73 -14.22
C LYS A 463 -0.41 16.34 -13.06
N ALA A 464 -0.38 15.07 -12.65
CA ALA A 464 -1.15 14.60 -11.49
C ALA A 464 -0.74 15.35 -10.22
N LYS A 465 0.55 15.68 -10.08
CA LYS A 465 1.05 16.49 -8.96
C LYS A 465 0.33 17.84 -8.82
N ASP A 466 0.09 18.55 -9.92
CA ASP A 466 -0.65 19.83 -9.88
C ASP A 466 -2.10 19.64 -9.38
N VAL A 467 -2.75 18.54 -9.78
CA VAL A 467 -4.09 18.16 -9.30
C VAL A 467 -4.06 17.84 -7.81
N TRP A 468 -3.08 17.07 -7.36
CA TRP A 468 -2.91 16.72 -5.94
C TRP A 468 -2.58 17.93 -5.06
N HIS A 469 -1.86 18.91 -5.59
CA HIS A 469 -1.61 20.17 -4.89
C HIS A 469 -2.90 20.97 -4.69
N ALA A 470 -3.74 21.07 -5.74
CA ALA A 470 -5.04 21.74 -5.63
C ALA A 470 -5.97 21.01 -4.65
N PHE A 471 -5.99 19.67 -4.68
CA PHE A 471 -6.75 18.84 -3.75
C PHE A 471 -6.34 19.12 -2.30
N GLN A 472 -5.04 19.04 -1.98
CA GLN A 472 -4.53 19.31 -0.63
C GLN A 472 -4.85 20.74 -0.17
N LYS A 473 -4.73 21.73 -1.07
CA LYS A 473 -5.06 23.12 -0.74
C LYS A 473 -6.52 23.26 -0.29
N ILE A 474 -7.48 22.74 -1.05
CA ILE A 474 -8.90 22.84 -0.70
C ILE A 474 -9.19 22.10 0.60
N VAL A 475 -8.72 20.86 0.72
CA VAL A 475 -8.93 20.07 1.96
C VAL A 475 -8.33 20.79 3.17
N TYR A 476 -7.14 21.37 3.04
CA TYR A 476 -6.51 22.09 4.15
C TYR A 476 -7.17 23.44 4.45
N GLU A 477 -7.73 24.14 3.45
CA GLU A 477 -8.51 25.36 3.67
C GLU A 477 -9.86 25.06 4.36
N ASP A 478 -10.51 23.95 4.00
CA ASP A 478 -11.79 23.54 4.57
C ASP A 478 -11.63 22.93 5.98
N LEU A 479 -10.47 22.39 6.34
CA LEU A 479 -10.19 21.75 7.63
C LEU A 479 -11.26 20.75 8.10
N PRO A 480 -11.72 19.80 7.26
CA PRO A 480 -12.53 18.69 7.76
C PRO A 480 -11.78 17.91 8.85
N TYR A 481 -10.44 17.89 8.75
CA TYR A 481 -9.52 17.46 9.78
C TYR A 481 -8.70 18.63 10.32
N THR A 482 -8.38 18.60 11.61
CA THR A 482 -7.17 19.28 12.11
C THR A 482 -6.00 18.33 11.92
N PHE A 483 -5.15 18.60 10.93
CA PHE A 483 -3.92 17.85 10.69
C PHE A 483 -2.90 18.16 11.79
N LEU A 484 -2.28 17.10 12.34
CA LEU A 484 -1.38 17.21 13.50
C LEU A 484 0.06 16.98 13.08
N VAL A 485 0.54 15.74 13.21
CA VAL A 485 1.95 15.36 13.02
C VAL A 485 2.02 14.18 12.05
N VAL A 486 3.04 14.17 11.20
CA VAL A 486 3.54 12.96 10.52
C VAL A 486 4.72 12.45 11.34
N PRO A 487 4.54 11.45 12.21
CA PRO A 487 5.64 10.90 13.01
C PRO A 487 6.66 10.25 12.09
N ASP A 488 7.94 10.28 12.46
CA ASP A 488 8.95 9.49 11.76
C ASP A 488 8.72 7.99 12.00
N ALA A 489 9.06 7.15 11.02
CA ALA A 489 9.16 5.72 11.19
C ALA A 489 10.52 5.41 11.81
N ILE A 490 10.54 4.73 12.97
CA ILE A 490 11.76 4.52 13.74
C ILE A 490 11.90 3.06 14.15
N SER A 491 13.06 2.50 13.85
CA SER A 491 13.47 1.16 14.21
C SER A 491 14.90 1.18 14.75
N ALA A 492 15.33 0.11 15.41
CA ALA A 492 16.74 -0.02 15.81
C ALA A 492 17.21 -1.46 15.64
N ALA A 493 18.50 -1.62 15.37
CA ALA A 493 19.16 -2.91 15.27
C ALA A 493 20.46 -2.93 16.06
N ARG A 494 20.92 -4.12 16.46
CA ARG A 494 22.27 -4.33 16.96
C ARG A 494 23.28 -4.10 15.84
N ARG A 495 24.46 -3.57 16.18
CA ARG A 495 25.49 -3.22 15.17
C ARG A 495 26.00 -4.41 14.35
N HIS A 496 25.91 -5.63 14.85
CA HIS A 496 26.31 -6.83 14.10
C HIS A 496 25.33 -7.17 12.96
N VAL A 497 24.09 -6.67 13.00
CA VAL A 497 23.13 -6.84 11.90
C VAL A 497 23.57 -5.99 10.72
N LYS A 498 23.79 -6.63 9.57
CA LYS A 498 24.18 -6.01 8.30
C LYS A 498 23.08 -6.18 7.26
N GLY A 499 23.21 -5.51 6.10
CA GLY A 499 22.18 -5.52 5.05
C GLY A 499 21.03 -4.55 5.29
N ILE A 500 21.23 -3.57 6.19
CA ILE A 500 20.19 -2.63 6.65
C ILE A 500 20.22 -1.28 5.92
N GLU A 501 21.02 -1.15 4.85
CA GLU A 501 21.26 0.11 4.14
C GLU A 501 19.97 0.72 3.56
N GLN A 502 19.00 -0.13 3.25
CA GLN A 502 17.73 0.24 2.64
C GLN A 502 16.63 0.53 3.67
N GLY A 503 16.79 0.04 4.90
CA GLY A 503 15.60 -0.17 5.72
C GLY A 503 15.81 -1.13 6.85
N LEU A 504 15.45 -0.73 8.07
CA LEU A 504 14.92 -1.64 9.07
C LEU A 504 13.40 -1.76 8.88
N ALA A 505 13.00 -2.77 8.13
CA ALA A 505 11.61 -3.13 7.86
C ALA A 505 11.48 -4.65 7.82
N LEU A 506 10.38 -5.18 8.34
CA LEU A 506 10.16 -6.62 8.37
C LEU A 506 10.16 -7.23 6.95
N SER A 507 9.56 -6.54 6.00
CA SER A 507 9.51 -6.93 4.59
C SER A 507 10.88 -7.07 3.93
N SER A 508 11.92 -6.44 4.47
CA SER A 508 13.29 -6.50 3.94
C SER A 508 14.20 -7.45 4.73
N ALA A 509 13.70 -8.13 5.77
CA ALA A 509 14.53 -8.95 6.65
C ALA A 509 15.25 -10.11 5.93
N TYR A 510 14.78 -10.49 4.74
CA TYR A 510 15.41 -11.50 3.90
C TYR A 510 16.72 -11.07 3.24
N THR A 511 17.11 -9.80 3.33
CA THR A 511 18.42 -9.30 2.89
C THR A 511 19.42 -9.16 4.03
N TYR A 512 18.99 -9.31 5.28
CA TYR A 512 19.84 -9.12 6.45
C TYR A 512 20.78 -10.30 6.64
N TRP A 513 21.92 -10.03 7.26
CA TRP A 513 22.91 -11.06 7.57
C TRP A 513 23.76 -10.67 8.79
N ILE A 514 24.37 -11.67 9.40
CA ILE A 514 25.29 -11.52 10.55
C ILE A 514 26.57 -12.27 10.21
N SER A 515 27.72 -11.63 10.42
CA SER A 515 29.02 -12.26 10.16
C SER A 515 29.25 -13.45 11.09
N GLU A 516 29.89 -14.51 10.60
CA GLU A 516 30.18 -15.73 11.35
C GLU A 516 30.92 -15.43 12.67
N SER A 517 31.80 -14.42 12.66
CA SER A 517 32.52 -13.98 13.86
C SER A 517 31.66 -13.27 14.91
N GLU A 518 30.52 -12.72 14.51
CA GLU A 518 29.59 -11.97 15.37
C GLU A 518 28.33 -12.77 15.72
N ARG A 519 28.14 -13.96 15.13
CA ARG A 519 27.08 -14.89 15.52
C ARG A 519 27.38 -15.36 16.93
N GLU A 520 26.67 -14.80 17.91
CA GLU A 520 26.68 -15.37 19.25
C GLU A 520 26.21 -16.83 19.14
N VAL A 521 26.94 -17.73 19.80
CA VAL A 521 26.42 -19.09 20.03
C VAL A 521 25.24 -18.90 20.96
N VAL A 522 24.04 -18.75 20.39
CA VAL A 522 22.79 -18.88 21.12
C VAL A 522 22.78 -20.33 21.59
N THR A 523 23.38 -20.59 22.76
CA THR A 523 23.10 -21.81 23.49
C THR A 523 21.60 -21.74 23.75
N SER A 524 20.85 -22.57 23.05
CA SER A 524 19.42 -22.75 23.26
C SER A 524 19.15 -22.73 24.76
N VAL A 525 18.50 -21.66 25.22
CA VAL A 525 17.89 -21.72 26.55
C VAL A 525 16.73 -22.70 26.35
N PRO A 526 16.78 -23.90 26.95
CA PRO A 526 15.64 -24.81 26.84
C PRO A 526 14.41 -24.07 27.37
N PRO A 527 13.22 -24.33 26.80
CA PRO A 527 12.01 -23.69 27.28
C PRO A 527 11.93 -23.90 28.78
N THR A 528 11.92 -22.80 29.55
CA THR A 528 11.57 -22.86 30.95
C THR A 528 10.19 -23.49 30.99
N VAL A 529 10.12 -24.74 31.45
CA VAL A 529 8.87 -25.39 31.78
C VAL A 529 8.20 -24.47 32.78
N VAL A 530 7.16 -23.77 32.33
CA VAL A 530 6.22 -23.14 33.24
C VAL A 530 5.60 -24.31 33.98
N GLU A 531 5.98 -24.51 35.25
CA GLU A 531 5.32 -25.49 36.11
C GLU A 531 3.82 -25.27 36.00
N GLU A 532 3.09 -26.36 35.74
CA GLU A 532 1.64 -26.39 35.77
C GLU A 532 1.15 -25.67 37.02
N ILE A 533 0.40 -24.59 36.82
CA ILE A 533 -0.37 -24.00 37.89
C ILE A 533 -1.37 -25.06 38.32
N ASP A 534 -1.20 -25.57 39.54
CA ASP A 534 -2.13 -26.46 40.22
C ASP A 534 -3.52 -25.82 40.22
N THR A 535 -4.42 -26.39 39.41
CA THR A 535 -5.80 -25.92 39.22
C THR A 535 -6.75 -26.38 40.34
N THR A 536 -6.24 -26.90 41.48
CA THR A 536 -7.11 -27.46 42.52
C THR A 536 -7.54 -26.51 43.65
N LEU A 537 -7.30 -25.20 43.55
CA LEU A 537 -7.78 -24.24 44.55
C LEU A 537 -8.55 -23.06 43.96
N VAL A 538 -9.74 -23.35 43.40
CA VAL A 538 -10.80 -22.35 43.30
C VAL A 538 -12.12 -22.96 43.79
N SER A 539 -12.58 -22.49 44.94
CA SER A 539 -13.93 -22.68 45.47
C SER A 539 -14.50 -21.30 45.82
N PRO A 540 -15.83 -21.09 45.76
CA PRO A 540 -16.43 -19.86 45.27
C PRO A 540 -16.76 -18.87 46.39
N LEU A 541 -16.66 -17.59 46.07
CA LEU A 541 -17.30 -16.52 46.84
C LEU A 541 -17.88 -15.52 45.84
N SER A 542 -19.07 -15.86 45.34
CA SER A 542 -19.96 -14.95 44.63
C SER A 542 -21.33 -15.04 45.29
N GLU A 543 -21.46 -14.41 46.45
CA GLU A 543 -22.73 -14.07 47.08
C GLU A 543 -22.43 -12.94 48.07
N GLU A 544 -22.65 -11.70 47.63
CA GLU A 544 -22.95 -10.48 48.39
C GLU A 544 -22.49 -9.27 47.56
N LEU A 545 -23.41 -8.70 46.77
CA LEU A 545 -23.74 -7.27 46.78
C LEU A 545 -24.81 -6.99 45.71
N GLU A 546 -26.05 -7.41 46.00
CA GLU A 546 -27.21 -6.64 45.54
C GLU A 546 -27.60 -5.70 46.69
N ALA A 547 -27.48 -4.40 46.48
CA ALA A 547 -28.38 -3.38 47.02
C ALA A 547 -28.02 -1.98 46.48
N ASP A 548 -28.98 -1.43 45.75
CA ASP A 548 -29.38 -0.02 45.81
C ASP A 548 -28.54 1.03 45.05
N THR A 549 -29.02 1.46 43.88
CA THR A 549 -29.89 2.66 43.79
C THR A 549 -30.28 2.91 42.33
N GLY A 550 -31.58 3.04 42.10
CA GLY A 550 -32.19 3.15 40.77
C GLY A 550 -32.07 4.51 40.10
N LEU A 551 -32.25 4.48 38.78
CA LEU A 551 -32.90 5.53 37.99
C LEU A 551 -33.35 4.91 36.65
N GLU A 552 -34.66 4.85 36.46
CA GLU A 552 -35.34 4.41 35.25
C GLU A 552 -35.17 5.42 34.12
N SER A 553 -34.90 4.95 32.90
CA SER A 553 -35.48 5.54 31.68
C SER A 553 -35.55 4.49 30.58
N GLU A 554 -36.76 4.33 30.02
CA GLU A 554 -37.20 3.33 29.06
C GLU A 554 -36.38 3.29 27.76
N LEU A 555 -35.97 2.09 27.35
CA LEU A 555 -35.65 1.76 25.97
C LEU A 555 -36.46 0.51 25.60
N GLU A 556 -37.37 0.65 24.63
CA GLU A 556 -38.10 -0.46 24.03
C GLU A 556 -37.12 -1.48 23.45
N ILE A 557 -37.13 -2.70 24.01
CA ILE A 557 -36.40 -3.85 23.48
C ILE A 557 -37.25 -4.43 22.34
N LEU A 558 -36.80 -4.28 21.10
CA LEU A 558 -37.30 -5.08 19.97
C LEU A 558 -36.89 -6.55 20.16
N PRO A 559 -37.72 -7.53 19.76
CA PRO A 559 -37.47 -8.93 20.08
C PRO A 559 -36.24 -9.47 19.36
N ILE A 560 -35.38 -10.16 20.11
CA ILE A 560 -34.22 -10.90 19.63
C ILE A 560 -34.73 -12.06 18.77
N VAL A 561 -34.42 -12.02 17.46
CA VAL A 561 -34.60 -13.16 16.55
C VAL A 561 -33.47 -14.15 16.81
N ARG A 562 -33.80 -15.40 17.11
CA ARG A 562 -32.81 -16.44 17.40
C ARG A 562 -32.31 -17.09 16.10
N PRO A 563 -31.04 -17.49 16.01
CA PRO A 563 -30.45 -18.08 14.80
C PRO A 563 -31.19 -19.30 14.25
N GLU A 564 -31.84 -20.08 15.11
CA GLU A 564 -32.68 -21.21 14.71
C GLU A 564 -33.89 -20.83 13.82
N ASP A 565 -34.47 -19.64 14.01
CA ASP A 565 -35.68 -19.19 13.29
C ASP A 565 -35.37 -18.79 11.82
N VAL A 566 -34.11 -18.46 11.53
CA VAL A 566 -33.62 -18.12 10.17
C VAL A 566 -33.35 -19.39 9.35
N LEU A 567 -32.93 -20.46 10.01
CA LEU A 567 -32.63 -21.75 9.38
C LEU A 567 -33.92 -22.50 9.00
N GLU A 568 -34.99 -22.38 9.79
CA GLU A 568 -36.29 -22.98 9.47
C GLU A 568 -37.01 -22.31 8.29
N ALA A 569 -36.73 -21.01 8.05
CA ALA A 569 -37.26 -20.25 6.92
C ALA A 569 -36.54 -20.57 5.59
N ALA A 570 -35.26 -20.96 5.64
CA ALA A 570 -34.48 -21.37 4.47
C ALA A 570 -34.81 -22.81 4.00
N ALA A 571 -35.26 -23.68 4.92
CA ALA A 571 -35.60 -25.07 4.63
C ALA A 571 -36.96 -25.28 3.91
N ARG A 572 -37.72 -24.20 3.64
CA ARG A 572 -39.08 -24.27 3.03
C ARG A 572 -39.19 -23.78 1.58
N ARG A 573 -38.10 -23.67 0.82
CA ARG A 573 -38.19 -23.37 -0.63
C ARG A 573 -37.95 -24.62 -1.46
N GLU A 574 -38.96 -24.90 -2.28
CA GLU A 574 -39.25 -26.17 -2.94
C GLU A 574 -38.25 -26.61 -4.00
N THR A 575 -38.15 -27.95 -4.08
CA THR A 575 -37.64 -28.84 -5.13
C THR A 575 -38.09 -28.53 -6.55
N THR A 576 -37.21 -28.71 -7.54
CA THR A 576 -37.57 -29.39 -8.81
C THR A 576 -36.35 -30.13 -9.38
N THR A 577 -36.54 -31.42 -9.65
CA THR A 577 -35.60 -32.40 -10.21
C THR A 577 -35.55 -32.33 -11.74
N VAL A 578 -34.36 -32.41 -12.37
CA VAL A 578 -34.17 -32.94 -13.74
C VAL A 578 -32.84 -33.71 -13.83
N ALA A 579 -32.86 -34.79 -14.63
CA ALA A 579 -31.99 -35.98 -14.70
C ALA A 579 -30.54 -35.78 -15.23
N PRO A 580 -29.63 -36.78 -15.06
CA PRO A 580 -28.22 -36.69 -15.44
C PRO A 580 -27.95 -37.06 -16.91
N ILE A 581 -26.94 -36.43 -17.51
CA ILE A 581 -26.37 -36.82 -18.81
C ILE A 581 -24.86 -37.06 -18.64
N LEU A 582 -24.41 -38.21 -19.15
CA LEU A 582 -23.04 -38.78 -19.07
C LEU A 582 -22.01 -38.04 -19.94
N PRO A 583 -20.70 -38.19 -19.67
CA PRO A 583 -19.64 -37.47 -20.39
C PRO A 583 -19.24 -38.18 -21.70
N GLU A 584 -19.01 -37.41 -22.76
CA GLU A 584 -18.36 -37.88 -23.98
C GLU A 584 -16.93 -37.31 -24.13
N SER A 585 -16.02 -38.23 -24.44
CA SER A 585 -14.73 -38.08 -25.14
C SER A 585 -13.62 -37.20 -24.56
N VAL A 586 -12.58 -37.88 -24.08
CA VAL A 586 -11.22 -37.37 -23.88
C VAL A 586 -10.60 -37.04 -25.23
N THR A 587 -10.23 -35.77 -25.43
CA THR A 587 -9.40 -35.33 -26.57
C THR A 587 -7.94 -35.34 -26.14
N VAL A 588 -7.10 -36.10 -26.84
CA VAL A 588 -5.64 -36.14 -26.62
C VAL A 588 -5.04 -34.80 -27.05
N MET A 589 -4.58 -33.99 -26.11
CA MET A 589 -3.85 -32.75 -26.37
C MET A 589 -2.37 -33.04 -26.70
N THR A 590 -1.90 -32.53 -27.84
CA THR A 590 -0.48 -32.50 -28.20
C THR A 590 0.30 -31.53 -27.30
N PRO A 591 1.58 -31.79 -27.00
CA PRO A 591 2.39 -30.91 -26.16
C PRO A 591 2.54 -29.50 -26.76
N PRO A 592 2.56 -28.44 -25.93
CA PRO A 592 2.66 -27.08 -26.39
C PRO A 592 4.03 -26.80 -27.04
N PRO A 593 4.09 -25.94 -28.07
CA PRO A 593 5.35 -25.56 -28.71
C PRO A 593 6.26 -24.79 -27.75
N ARG A 594 7.58 -24.88 -27.96
CA ARG A 594 8.59 -24.13 -27.18
C ARG A 594 8.31 -22.61 -27.22
N PRO A 595 8.57 -21.88 -26.13
CA PRO A 595 8.41 -20.43 -26.08
C PRO A 595 9.39 -19.74 -27.05
N SER A 596 8.89 -18.75 -27.78
CA SER A 596 9.62 -18.00 -28.79
C SER A 596 10.30 -16.74 -28.24
N ILE A 597 11.57 -16.51 -28.56
CA ILE A 597 12.33 -15.31 -28.13
C ILE A 597 12.05 -14.17 -29.11
N THR A 598 11.48 -13.05 -28.65
CA THR A 598 11.11 -11.91 -29.53
C THR A 598 11.92 -10.65 -29.17
N THR A 599 12.49 -9.97 -30.17
CA THR A 599 13.14 -8.65 -30.03
C THR A 599 12.31 -7.57 -30.72
N ARG A 600 12.30 -6.35 -30.17
CA ARG A 600 11.53 -5.21 -30.72
C ARG A 600 12.30 -4.48 -31.81
N ALA A 601 11.55 -3.83 -32.72
CA ALA A 601 12.12 -2.95 -33.74
C ALA A 601 12.73 -1.70 -33.10
N THR A 602 13.98 -1.37 -33.45
CA THR A 602 14.70 -0.22 -32.88
C THR A 602 15.05 0.79 -33.97
N PRO A 603 14.74 2.10 -33.79
CA PRO A 603 14.96 3.10 -34.83
C PRO A 603 16.45 3.36 -35.08
N VAL A 604 16.88 3.23 -36.34
CA VAL A 604 18.25 3.54 -36.79
C VAL A 604 18.36 4.89 -37.50
N LYS A 605 17.25 5.38 -38.08
CA LYS A 605 17.18 6.69 -38.71
C LYS A 605 15.91 7.39 -38.28
N ARG A 606 16.07 8.63 -37.82
CA ARG A 606 14.98 9.49 -37.35
C ARG A 606 14.91 10.75 -38.20
N VAL A 607 13.73 11.03 -38.74
CA VAL A 607 13.43 12.27 -39.46
C VAL A 607 12.53 13.15 -38.60
N THR A 608 12.90 14.41 -38.41
CA THR A 608 12.11 15.36 -37.62
C THR A 608 11.16 16.12 -38.55
N PRO A 609 9.86 16.25 -38.22
CA PRO A 609 8.91 16.98 -39.05
C PRO A 609 9.21 18.47 -39.03
N LYS A 610 9.05 19.12 -40.19
CA LYS A 610 9.11 20.57 -40.28
C LYS A 610 7.85 21.17 -39.64
N TYR A 611 8.02 22.11 -38.72
CA TYR A 611 6.89 22.80 -38.09
C TYR A 611 6.12 23.63 -39.14
N PRO A 612 4.82 23.35 -39.40
CA PRO A 612 4.08 24.02 -40.46
C PRO A 612 3.87 25.52 -40.20
N ASP A 613 4.02 26.35 -41.24
CA ASP A 613 3.89 27.81 -41.13
C ASP A 613 2.47 28.23 -40.68
N ALA A 614 1.45 27.48 -41.08
CA ALA A 614 0.06 27.70 -40.64
C ALA A 614 -0.12 27.47 -39.13
N ALA A 615 0.56 26.46 -38.56
CA ALA A 615 0.54 26.19 -37.12
C ALA A 615 1.39 27.21 -36.35
N ARG A 616 2.50 27.68 -36.95
CA ARG A 616 3.37 28.71 -36.38
C ARG A 616 2.65 30.06 -36.24
N THR A 617 1.89 30.48 -37.26
CA THR A 617 1.18 31.77 -37.29
C THR A 617 0.16 31.92 -36.15
N ILE A 618 -0.45 30.82 -35.71
CA ILE A 618 -1.47 30.81 -34.63
C ILE A 618 -0.90 30.35 -33.27
N GLY A 619 0.42 30.12 -33.17
CA GLY A 619 1.08 29.67 -31.95
C GLY A 619 0.67 28.27 -31.47
N ALA A 620 0.17 27.41 -32.37
CA ALA A 620 -0.35 26.10 -32.01
C ALA A 620 0.79 25.18 -31.55
N SER A 621 0.71 24.67 -30.32
CA SER A 621 1.73 23.79 -29.74
C SER A 621 1.10 22.55 -29.13
N GLY A 622 1.79 21.43 -29.25
CA GLY A 622 1.29 20.14 -28.79
C GLY A 622 2.06 18.98 -29.39
N ARG A 623 1.65 17.76 -29.02
CA ARG A 623 2.29 16.52 -29.45
C ARG A 623 1.38 15.77 -30.42
N VAL A 624 1.96 15.23 -31.48
CA VAL A 624 1.31 14.25 -32.36
C VAL A 624 2.06 12.93 -32.23
N VAL A 625 1.33 11.84 -32.00
CA VAL A 625 1.89 10.48 -31.91
C VAL A 625 1.46 9.72 -33.15
N ILE A 626 2.43 9.22 -33.92
CA ILE A 626 2.19 8.42 -35.13
C ILE A 626 2.45 6.94 -34.81
N ARG A 627 1.48 6.08 -35.11
CA ARG A 627 1.69 4.63 -35.17
C ARG A 627 2.26 4.28 -36.54
N VAL A 628 3.32 3.49 -36.56
CA VAL A 628 3.95 2.96 -37.79
C VAL A 628 3.92 1.44 -37.79
N LEU A 629 3.72 0.80 -38.93
CA LEU A 629 4.01 -0.62 -39.13
C LEU A 629 5.41 -0.76 -39.70
N VAL A 630 6.34 -1.31 -38.92
CA VAL A 630 7.71 -1.58 -39.36
C VAL A 630 7.73 -2.93 -40.06
N GLY A 631 8.16 -2.93 -41.32
CA GLY A 631 8.34 -4.13 -42.12
C GLY A 631 9.53 -4.97 -41.68
N VAL A 632 9.58 -6.21 -42.18
CA VAL A 632 10.71 -7.14 -41.99
C VAL A 632 12.05 -6.59 -42.53
N ASP A 633 12.00 -5.61 -43.43
CA ASP A 633 13.15 -4.89 -43.99
C ASP A 633 13.55 -3.65 -43.17
N GLY A 634 12.87 -3.39 -42.05
CA GLY A 634 13.10 -2.24 -41.20
C GLY A 634 12.47 -0.93 -41.71
N ARG A 635 11.71 -0.95 -42.81
CA ARG A 635 11.05 0.24 -43.37
C ARG A 635 9.63 0.38 -42.88
N VAL A 636 9.14 1.61 -42.80
CA VAL A 636 7.75 1.89 -42.45
C VAL A 636 6.84 1.58 -43.64
N LYS A 637 5.87 0.69 -43.42
CA LYS A 637 4.89 0.24 -44.44
C LYS A 637 3.56 0.98 -44.34
N GLU A 638 3.14 1.31 -43.12
CA GLU A 638 1.89 2.01 -42.84
C GLU A 638 2.10 3.05 -41.75
N THR A 639 1.38 4.16 -41.83
CA THR A 639 1.37 5.22 -40.81
C THR A 639 -0.06 5.62 -40.48
N ALA A 640 -0.32 5.92 -39.21
CA ALA A 640 -1.60 6.44 -38.75
C ALA A 640 -1.41 7.38 -37.55
N VAL A 641 -2.21 8.45 -37.49
CA VAL A 641 -2.25 9.32 -36.29
C VAL A 641 -2.92 8.53 -35.16
N LEU A 642 -2.18 8.30 -34.08
CA LEU A 642 -2.68 7.62 -32.88
C LEU A 642 -3.28 8.61 -31.89
N SER A 643 -2.63 9.77 -31.71
CA SER A 643 -3.09 10.85 -30.85
C SER A 643 -2.59 12.19 -31.37
N SER A 644 -3.40 13.24 -31.21
CA SER A 644 -3.09 14.58 -31.67
C SER A 644 -3.73 15.62 -30.76
N PHE A 645 -3.15 16.82 -30.73
CA PHE A 645 -3.72 18.02 -30.11
C PHE A 645 -4.70 18.77 -31.02
N GLY A 646 -5.15 18.14 -32.12
CA GLY A 646 -6.20 18.65 -33.00
C GLY A 646 -5.74 19.65 -34.06
N ASN A 647 -4.47 19.63 -34.46
CA ASN A 647 -3.95 20.47 -35.55
C ASN A 647 -3.62 19.63 -36.80
N PRO A 648 -4.46 19.67 -37.85
CA PRO A 648 -4.30 18.84 -39.06
C PRO A 648 -2.99 19.08 -39.82
N ALA A 649 -2.45 20.29 -39.79
CA ALA A 649 -1.18 20.59 -40.47
C ALA A 649 0.00 19.91 -39.77
N CYS A 650 0.00 19.90 -38.44
CA CYS A 650 1.00 19.19 -37.64
C CYS A 650 0.86 17.66 -37.78
N GLU A 651 -0.37 17.15 -37.88
CA GLU A 651 -0.63 15.73 -38.15
C GLU A 651 -0.05 15.28 -39.49
N ALA A 652 -0.31 16.04 -40.57
CA ALA A 652 0.24 15.75 -41.89
C ALA A 652 1.77 15.79 -41.90
N ALA A 653 2.38 16.77 -41.23
CA ALA A 653 3.84 16.88 -41.12
C ALA A 653 4.45 15.69 -40.34
N ALA A 654 3.78 15.26 -39.26
CA ALA A 654 4.20 14.13 -38.45
C ALA A 654 4.13 12.80 -39.23
N LEU A 655 3.05 12.57 -39.98
CA LEU A 655 2.89 11.39 -40.85
C LEU A 655 4.02 11.33 -41.90
N ALA A 656 4.26 12.42 -42.62
CA ALA A 656 5.28 12.48 -43.67
C ALA A 656 6.70 12.26 -43.12
N ALA A 657 6.96 12.67 -41.87
CA ALA A 657 8.23 12.42 -41.21
C ALA A 657 8.36 10.96 -40.76
N ALA A 658 7.30 10.38 -40.18
CA ALA A 658 7.27 8.99 -39.73
C ALA A 658 7.54 7.99 -40.85
N GLU A 659 7.01 8.23 -42.05
CA GLU A 659 7.23 7.39 -43.24
C GLU A 659 8.70 7.26 -43.65
N GLN A 660 9.54 8.22 -43.24
CA GLN A 660 10.97 8.26 -43.58
C GLN A 660 11.87 7.71 -42.48
N TRP A 661 11.31 7.21 -41.38
CA TRP A 661 12.07 6.52 -40.35
C TRP A 661 12.47 5.12 -40.82
N GLU A 662 13.64 4.68 -40.39
CA GLU A 662 14.16 3.33 -40.65
C GLU A 662 14.51 2.69 -39.31
N PHE A 663 14.32 1.38 -39.21
CA PHE A 663 14.48 0.58 -38.00
C PHE A 663 15.38 -0.63 -38.27
N ASN A 664 16.03 -1.17 -37.24
CA ASN A 664 16.31 -2.61 -37.24
C ASN A 664 14.97 -3.33 -37.04
N PRO A 665 14.66 -4.37 -37.85
CA PRO A 665 13.39 -5.06 -37.75
C PRO A 665 13.26 -5.84 -36.44
N ALA A 666 12.04 -6.03 -35.98
CA ALA A 666 11.72 -6.92 -34.88
C ALA A 666 12.03 -8.37 -35.29
N THR A 667 12.53 -9.21 -34.40
CA THR A 667 12.79 -10.62 -34.68
C THR A 667 12.00 -11.52 -33.75
N LYS A 668 11.54 -12.66 -34.23
CA LYS A 668 10.95 -13.75 -33.45
C LYS A 668 11.74 -15.01 -33.74
N ASP A 669 12.37 -15.58 -32.73
CA ASP A 669 13.30 -16.70 -32.83
C ASP A 669 14.47 -16.42 -33.80
N GLY A 670 14.89 -15.15 -33.88
CA GLY A 670 15.92 -14.68 -34.80
C GLY A 670 15.42 -14.33 -36.20
N GLU A 671 14.17 -14.63 -36.55
CA GLU A 671 13.58 -14.34 -37.86
C GLU A 671 12.82 -12.99 -37.84
N PRO A 672 13.10 -12.06 -38.78
CA PRO A 672 12.40 -10.78 -38.84
C PRO A 672 10.89 -10.90 -39.07
N PHE A 673 10.08 -10.14 -38.33
CA PHE A 673 8.63 -10.05 -38.52
C PHE A 673 8.14 -8.59 -38.47
N GLU A 674 6.93 -8.34 -39.00
CA GLU A 674 6.35 -7.00 -38.98
C GLU A 674 5.87 -6.63 -37.58
N GLN A 675 6.25 -5.45 -37.09
CA GLN A 675 5.87 -4.98 -35.76
C GLN A 675 5.42 -3.53 -35.82
N LYS A 676 4.35 -3.20 -35.11
CA LYS A 676 3.93 -1.81 -34.94
C LYS A 676 4.82 -1.10 -33.92
N ALA A 677 5.17 0.15 -34.19
CA ALA A 677 5.87 1.03 -33.27
C ALA A 677 5.18 2.40 -33.21
N THR A 678 5.49 3.20 -32.19
CA THR A 678 4.95 4.56 -32.04
C THR A 678 6.08 5.59 -32.06
N ILE A 679 5.83 6.72 -32.74
CA ILE A 679 6.78 7.81 -32.92
C ILE A 679 6.13 9.11 -32.44
N PRO A 680 6.62 9.71 -31.34
CA PRO A 680 6.13 11.01 -30.88
C PRO A 680 6.84 12.17 -31.60
N PHE A 681 6.08 13.16 -32.03
CA PHE A 681 6.58 14.43 -32.56
C PHE A 681 6.02 15.61 -31.78
N ASP A 682 6.91 16.46 -31.27
CA ASP A 682 6.55 17.68 -30.55
C ASP A 682 6.61 18.90 -31.48
N PHE A 683 5.52 19.66 -31.56
CA PHE A 683 5.44 20.90 -32.32
C PHE A 683 5.37 22.08 -31.36
N ARG A 684 6.31 23.02 -31.47
CA ARG A 684 6.38 24.24 -30.67
C ARG A 684 6.93 25.41 -31.49
N PRO A 685 6.50 26.66 -31.24
CA PRO A 685 7.17 27.86 -31.75
C PRO A 685 8.65 27.86 -31.37
N GLU A 686 9.51 28.23 -32.32
CA GLU A 686 10.90 28.55 -32.00
C GLU A 686 10.88 29.73 -31.01
N ARG A 687 11.56 29.56 -29.87
CA ARG A 687 11.88 30.71 -29.02
C ARG A 687 12.83 31.58 -29.83
N GLU A 688 12.50 32.86 -30.01
CA GLU A 688 13.50 33.84 -30.45
C GLU A 688 14.72 33.68 -29.54
N SER A 689 15.84 33.23 -30.10
CA SER A 689 17.12 33.32 -29.43
C SER A 689 17.37 34.79 -29.16
N ASN A 690 17.30 35.22 -27.90
CA ASN A 690 17.82 36.52 -27.49
C ASN A 690 19.25 36.67 -28.03
N GLN A 691 19.43 37.59 -28.99
CA GLN A 691 20.66 38.35 -29.12
C GLN A 691 20.68 39.43 -28.04
#